data_AF-A0A4Y1QWZ1-F1
#
_entry.id   AF-A0A4Y1QWZ1-F1
#
_cell.length_a   1.000
_cell.length_b   1.000
_cell.length_c   1.000
_cell.angle_alpha   90.00
_cell.angle_beta   90.00
_cell.angle_gamma   90.00
#
_symmetry.space_group_name_H-M   'P 1'
#
loop_
_entity.id
_entity.type
_entity.pdbx_description
1 polymer ?
#
loop_
_entity_poly.entity_id
_entity_poly.type
_entity_poly.pdbx_seq_one_letter_code
_entity_poly.pdbx_strand_id
1 'polypeptide(L)'
;MAMKLSFLAMLLCILLACTPKAHASVFDVTSATYGAKPGSDVSTALAKAWSDACASPSASKVVVPSGTYKLKEANFRGPCKAPIEMQVQGILQAPADAGQLTRPDTWVGFQYIDMLTLSGGGTFDGQGALSWNQNDCHKNKNCKPPPVNLRFEFLTNSKVQDITSLNSKFFHMHVFRCNHTTFQQLTITAPDESRNTDGIHIGASTAINITHSKIGTGDDCISIGDDSHEITVTDVTCGPGHGISIGSLGKYKEEKDVTGIIVKNCTLTNTENGLRIKTFPDSPSPSTASGIHYEDIIMVNVSNPILIDQLYCPYTQCEQKPPSKVKISDVSFKNIKGSSFTPLAVKLVCTTGIPCENVELTDIDLTYGGNKGPLTSMCSNVKPTITGVTKALGCATSFLAMLLCILLACTPKAHASVFDVTSATYGAKPGSDVSTALAKAWSDACASPSASKVVVPSGTYKLKEANFRGPCKAPIEMQVQGILQAPADAGQLTRPDTWVGFQYIDMLTLSGGGTFDGQGALSWNQNDCHKNKNCKPPPVNLRFEFLTNSKVQDITSLNSKFFHMHVFRCNHTTFQQLTITAPDESRNTDGIHIGASTAINITHSKIGTGDDCISIGDDSHEITVTDVTCGPGHGISIGSLGKYKEEKDVTGIIVKNCTLTNTENGLRIKTFPDSPSPSTASGIHYEDIIMVNVSNPILIDQLYCPYTQCEQKPPSKVKISDVSFKNIKGSSFTPLAVKLVCTTGIPCENVELTDIDLTYGGNKGPLTSMCSNVKPTITGVTKALASTPNAHASVFDVTSAIYGAKPRSDVNTALAKAWIVVPSGTYKLKEATFRGPCKAPIEMQVQGILQAPADAGQLTRPDTWVGFQYIDMLTLSGGGTFDGQGALSWNQNDCHTNKNCKPLLVNLRFEFLTNSKVQDITSLNSKFFHMHVFRCNHTTFQQLTITAPDESRNTDAIHIGASTAINITHSKIGTGDDCISIGNDSHQITVTDVTCGPGHGINIGSLGKYKEEKDVTGIIVKNCTLTNTENGVRIKTFPDSPSPSTASGIHYEDIIMVNVSNPILIDQLYCPYTQCEQKPPSKVKISNVSFKNIKGSSFTPLAVKLVCTMGIPCENVELTDTDLTYGGNKGPLTSMCSNVKPTITGVTKALGCATSSLAPLPLS
;
A
#
# COMPACT_ATOMS: atom_id res chain seq x y z
N MET A 1 45.98 -2.60 -45.12
CA MET A 1 44.89 -2.79 -44.13
C MET A 1 43.51 -2.30 -44.60
N ALA A 2 43.33 -1.82 -45.84
CA ALA A 2 42.02 -1.37 -46.33
C ALA A 2 41.13 -2.49 -46.92
N MET A 3 41.69 -3.66 -47.25
CA MET A 3 40.96 -4.71 -47.98
C MET A 3 40.28 -5.77 -47.08
N LYS A 4 40.63 -5.82 -45.78
CA LYS A 4 39.99 -6.72 -44.80
C LYS A 4 38.77 -6.12 -44.10
N LEU A 5 38.58 -4.79 -44.16
CA LEU A 5 37.41 -4.13 -43.57
C LEU A 5 36.16 -4.22 -44.48
N SER A 6 36.35 -4.32 -45.80
CA SER A 6 35.25 -4.40 -46.77
C SER A 6 34.55 -5.77 -46.77
N PHE A 7 35.29 -6.86 -46.52
CA PHE A 7 34.71 -8.21 -46.50
C PHE A 7 33.86 -8.48 -45.25
N LEU A 8 34.21 -7.90 -44.10
CA LEU A 8 33.44 -8.06 -42.87
C LEU A 8 32.14 -7.22 -42.90
N ALA A 9 32.19 -6.02 -43.50
CA ALA A 9 31.01 -5.19 -43.74
C ALA A 9 30.04 -5.83 -44.75
N MET A 10 30.56 -6.48 -45.81
CA MET A 10 29.74 -7.15 -46.81
C MET A 10 29.12 -8.45 -46.27
N LEU A 11 29.81 -9.21 -45.41
CA LEU A 11 29.24 -10.38 -44.74
C LEU A 11 28.14 -10.00 -43.73
N LEU A 12 28.30 -8.88 -43.03
CA LEU A 12 27.29 -8.35 -42.10
C LEU A 12 26.04 -7.85 -42.86
N CYS A 13 26.21 -7.23 -44.03
CA CYS A 13 25.09 -6.84 -44.90
C CYS A 13 24.38 -8.04 -45.54
N ILE A 14 25.07 -9.13 -45.85
CA ILE A 14 24.45 -10.36 -46.41
C ILE A 14 23.74 -11.18 -45.31
N LEU A 15 24.25 -11.17 -44.07
CA LEU A 15 23.56 -11.76 -42.91
C LEU A 15 22.31 -10.98 -42.49
N LEU A 16 22.28 -9.66 -42.71
CA LEU A 16 21.08 -8.82 -42.51
C LEU A 16 20.05 -8.94 -43.65
N ALA A 17 20.44 -9.44 -44.83
CA ALA A 17 19.55 -9.59 -45.99
C ALA A 17 18.84 -10.96 -46.07
N CYS A 18 19.16 -11.90 -45.17
CA CYS A 18 18.66 -13.28 -45.21
C CYS A 18 17.98 -13.76 -43.92
N THR A 19 17.34 -12.86 -43.15
CA THR A 19 16.36 -13.31 -42.16
C THR A 19 15.13 -13.83 -42.91
N PRO A 20 14.70 -15.10 -42.77
CA PRO A 20 13.40 -15.52 -43.28
C PRO A 20 12.34 -14.54 -42.75
N LYS A 21 11.53 -13.97 -43.63
CA LYS A 21 10.28 -13.30 -43.22
C LYS A 21 9.45 -14.36 -42.50
N ALA A 22 9.55 -14.42 -41.19
CA ALA A 22 8.64 -15.19 -40.36
C ALA A 22 7.25 -14.60 -40.63
N HIS A 23 6.41 -15.36 -41.34
CA HIS A 23 5.03 -14.97 -41.57
C HIS A 23 4.36 -14.82 -40.21
N ALA A 24 3.79 -13.65 -39.93
CA ALA A 24 3.03 -13.45 -38.71
C ALA A 24 1.88 -14.45 -38.65
N SER A 25 1.70 -15.11 -37.50
CA SER A 25 0.60 -16.07 -37.31
C SER A 25 -0.72 -15.32 -37.37
N VAL A 26 -1.60 -15.70 -38.31
CA VAL A 26 -2.89 -15.02 -38.53
C VAL A 26 -4.02 -15.77 -37.82
N PHE A 27 -4.78 -15.04 -37.01
CA PHE A 27 -5.89 -15.50 -36.20
C PHE A 27 -7.17 -14.80 -36.67
N ASP A 28 -7.79 -15.35 -37.73
CA ASP A 28 -9.04 -14.83 -38.29
C ASP A 28 -10.24 -15.31 -37.48
N VAL A 29 -10.98 -14.40 -36.86
CA VAL A 29 -12.13 -14.71 -35.99
C VAL A 29 -13.25 -15.49 -36.70
N THR A 30 -13.33 -15.43 -38.02
CA THR A 30 -14.34 -16.15 -38.83
C THR A 30 -13.90 -17.55 -39.25
N SER A 31 -12.63 -17.89 -39.05
CA SER A 31 -12.12 -19.24 -39.35
C SER A 31 -12.86 -20.32 -38.57
N ALA A 32 -12.81 -21.56 -39.05
CA ALA A 32 -13.46 -22.70 -38.38
C ALA A 32 -13.03 -22.90 -36.92
N THR A 33 -11.85 -22.37 -36.53
CA THR A 33 -11.32 -22.42 -35.15
C THR A 33 -12.06 -21.50 -34.16
N TYR A 34 -12.55 -20.36 -34.64
CA TYR A 34 -13.14 -19.28 -33.81
C TYR A 34 -14.63 -19.05 -34.11
N GLY A 35 -15.06 -19.23 -35.36
CA GLY A 35 -16.46 -19.39 -35.76
C GLY A 35 -17.32 -18.12 -35.74
N ALA A 36 -16.73 -16.92 -35.69
CA ALA A 36 -17.47 -15.66 -35.75
C ALA A 36 -18.23 -15.50 -37.06
N LYS A 37 -19.41 -14.89 -37.01
CA LYS A 37 -20.21 -14.56 -38.20
C LYS A 37 -20.71 -13.11 -38.13
N PRO A 38 -20.73 -12.36 -39.24
CA PRO A 38 -21.41 -11.08 -39.29
C PRO A 38 -22.86 -11.18 -38.77
N GLY A 39 -23.34 -10.16 -38.06
CA GLY A 39 -24.64 -10.05 -37.42
C GLY A 39 -24.73 -10.69 -36.02
N SER A 40 -23.76 -11.52 -35.66
CA SER A 40 -23.71 -12.26 -34.38
C SER A 40 -22.77 -11.61 -33.35
N ASP A 41 -22.83 -12.10 -32.11
CA ASP A 41 -21.92 -11.71 -31.03
C ASP A 41 -20.53 -12.31 -31.26
N VAL A 42 -19.51 -11.47 -31.44
CA VAL A 42 -18.12 -11.87 -31.69
C VAL A 42 -17.28 -11.99 -30.42
N SER A 43 -17.81 -11.65 -29.25
CA SER A 43 -17.03 -11.51 -28.00
C SER A 43 -16.18 -12.75 -27.68
N THR A 44 -16.78 -13.95 -27.71
CA THR A 44 -16.08 -15.21 -27.39
C THR A 44 -15.03 -15.57 -28.44
N ALA A 45 -15.36 -15.40 -29.73
CA ALA A 45 -14.46 -15.71 -30.83
C ALA A 45 -13.24 -14.79 -30.81
N LEU A 46 -13.48 -13.48 -30.58
CA LEU A 46 -12.45 -12.46 -30.51
C LEU A 46 -11.54 -12.62 -29.28
N ALA A 47 -12.12 -12.94 -28.11
CA ALA A 47 -11.35 -13.23 -26.90
C ALA A 47 -10.44 -14.44 -27.07
N LYS A 48 -10.94 -15.52 -27.69
CA LYS A 48 -10.15 -16.73 -27.95
C LYS A 48 -9.05 -16.47 -29.00
N ALA A 49 -9.37 -15.80 -30.10
CA ALA A 49 -8.38 -15.42 -31.12
C ALA A 49 -7.28 -14.53 -30.55
N TRP A 50 -7.64 -13.57 -29.69
CA TRP A 50 -6.68 -12.75 -28.96
C TRP A 50 -5.78 -13.58 -28.04
N SER A 51 -6.36 -14.48 -27.23
CA SER A 51 -5.60 -15.34 -26.31
C SER A 51 -4.57 -16.17 -27.05
N ASP A 52 -4.97 -16.80 -28.16
CA ASP A 52 -4.07 -17.64 -28.97
C ASP A 52 -2.98 -16.79 -29.64
N ALA A 53 -3.35 -15.62 -30.19
CA ALA A 53 -2.41 -14.69 -30.81
C ALA A 53 -1.40 -14.12 -29.80
N CYS A 54 -1.82 -13.76 -28.60
CA CYS A 54 -0.98 -13.19 -27.56
C CYS A 54 -0.03 -14.24 -26.95
N ALA A 55 -0.43 -15.52 -26.97
CA ALA A 55 0.41 -16.65 -26.55
C ALA A 55 1.41 -17.12 -27.62
N SER A 56 1.32 -16.60 -28.85
CA SER A 56 2.22 -16.92 -29.98
C SER A 56 3.66 -16.48 -29.68
N PRO A 57 4.66 -17.36 -29.83
CA PRO A 57 6.07 -17.01 -29.62
C PRO A 57 6.65 -16.15 -30.75
N SER A 58 5.93 -16.01 -31.87
CA SER A 58 6.27 -15.16 -33.00
C SER A 58 5.21 -14.07 -33.19
N ALA A 59 5.57 -12.99 -33.91
CA ALA A 59 4.64 -11.92 -34.21
C ALA A 59 3.31 -12.47 -34.77
N SER A 60 2.20 -11.92 -34.30
CA SER A 60 0.86 -12.45 -34.57
C SER A 60 -0.11 -11.35 -34.99
N LYS A 61 -1.17 -11.75 -35.70
CA LYS A 61 -2.22 -10.85 -36.16
C LYS A 61 -3.60 -11.44 -35.90
N VAL A 62 -4.43 -10.76 -35.11
CA VAL A 62 -5.87 -11.06 -35.01
C VAL A 62 -6.60 -10.28 -36.09
N VAL A 63 -7.43 -10.95 -36.89
CA VAL A 63 -8.19 -10.30 -37.97
C VAL A 63 -9.68 -10.38 -37.66
N VAL A 64 -10.35 -9.23 -37.69
CA VAL A 64 -11.81 -9.12 -37.75
C VAL A 64 -12.19 -8.67 -39.16
N PRO A 65 -12.57 -9.59 -40.06
CA PRO A 65 -12.89 -9.27 -41.45
C PRO A 65 -14.07 -8.31 -41.58
N SER A 66 -14.27 -7.76 -42.78
CA SER A 66 -15.42 -6.90 -43.08
C SER A 66 -16.77 -7.55 -42.73
N GLY A 67 -17.69 -6.75 -42.22
CA GLY A 67 -19.01 -7.17 -41.72
C GLY A 67 -19.34 -6.45 -40.42
N THR A 68 -20.61 -6.43 -40.02
CA THR A 68 -21.02 -5.89 -38.71
C THR A 68 -21.04 -7.02 -37.70
N TYR A 69 -20.40 -6.87 -36.55
CA TYR A 69 -20.38 -7.84 -35.47
C TYR A 69 -20.85 -7.17 -34.20
N LYS A 70 -21.80 -7.80 -33.51
CA LYS A 70 -22.17 -7.35 -32.17
C LYS A 70 -21.00 -7.69 -31.26
N LEU A 71 -20.57 -6.75 -30.44
CA LEU A 71 -19.53 -6.99 -29.44
C LEU A 71 -20.09 -6.54 -28.11
N LYS A 72 -20.36 -7.49 -27.22
CA LYS A 72 -20.86 -7.17 -25.88
C LYS A 72 -19.82 -6.32 -25.15
N GLU A 73 -18.60 -6.84 -24.99
CA GLU A 73 -17.44 -6.13 -24.44
C GLU A 73 -16.17 -6.92 -24.74
N ALA A 74 -15.00 -6.26 -24.66
CA ALA A 74 -13.72 -6.95 -24.80
C ALA A 74 -12.65 -6.36 -23.87
N ASN A 75 -11.79 -7.22 -23.33
CA ASN A 75 -10.58 -6.80 -22.63
C ASN A 75 -9.38 -7.60 -23.12
N PHE A 76 -8.55 -6.96 -23.93
CA PHE A 76 -7.34 -7.50 -24.52
C PHE A 76 -6.17 -7.21 -23.61
N ARG A 77 -5.72 -8.23 -22.87
CA ARG A 77 -4.69 -8.09 -21.84
C ARG A 77 -3.42 -8.84 -22.24
N GLY A 78 -2.27 -8.20 -22.01
CA GLY A 78 -0.94 -8.82 -22.09
C GLY A 78 -0.41 -9.28 -20.73
N PRO A 79 0.91 -9.53 -20.60
CA PRO A 79 1.92 -9.37 -21.64
C PRO A 79 1.78 -10.44 -22.75
N CYS A 80 1.92 -10.01 -24.01
CA CYS A 80 2.01 -10.95 -25.15
C CYS A 80 3.47 -11.36 -25.36
N LYS A 81 3.69 -12.60 -25.84
CA LYS A 81 5.05 -13.15 -25.97
C LYS A 81 5.85 -12.55 -27.13
N ALA A 82 5.17 -11.91 -28.08
CA ALA A 82 5.74 -11.28 -29.27
C ALA A 82 4.85 -10.11 -29.72
N PRO A 83 5.31 -9.24 -30.66
CA PRO A 83 4.50 -8.16 -31.21
C PRO A 83 3.17 -8.66 -31.77
N ILE A 84 2.09 -7.91 -31.52
CA ILE A 84 0.73 -8.33 -31.91
C ILE A 84 0.01 -7.21 -32.65
N GLU A 85 -0.64 -7.57 -33.77
CA GLU A 85 -1.52 -6.70 -34.51
C GLU A 85 -2.99 -7.13 -34.31
N MET A 86 -3.86 -6.20 -33.94
CA MET A 86 -5.31 -6.35 -34.08
C MET A 86 -5.75 -5.58 -35.33
N GLN A 87 -6.14 -6.31 -36.37
CA GLN A 87 -6.61 -5.75 -37.63
C GLN A 87 -8.14 -5.85 -37.70
N VAL A 88 -8.83 -4.75 -37.46
CA VAL A 88 -10.30 -4.64 -37.55
C VAL A 88 -10.67 -4.01 -38.89
N GLN A 89 -11.32 -4.79 -39.75
CA GLN A 89 -11.83 -4.35 -41.07
C GLN A 89 -13.36 -4.19 -41.07
N GLY A 90 -14.05 -4.77 -40.08
CA GLY A 90 -15.50 -4.70 -39.93
C GLY A 90 -15.98 -3.59 -39.00
N ILE A 91 -17.27 -3.61 -38.67
CA ILE A 91 -17.90 -2.77 -37.67
C ILE A 91 -18.09 -3.63 -36.41
N LEU A 92 -17.41 -3.30 -35.33
CA LEU A 92 -17.73 -3.79 -33.99
C LEU A 92 -18.81 -2.86 -33.43
N GLN A 93 -19.96 -3.40 -33.03
CA GLN A 93 -21.11 -2.62 -32.57
C GLN A 93 -21.44 -2.95 -31.11
N ALA A 94 -21.43 -1.92 -30.27
CA ALA A 94 -21.74 -2.01 -28.85
C ALA A 94 -23.24 -2.24 -28.62
N PRO A 95 -23.64 -2.81 -27.46
CA PRO A 95 -25.02 -2.70 -26.99
C PRO A 95 -25.42 -1.22 -26.85
N ALA A 96 -26.62 -0.85 -27.27
CA ALA A 96 -27.11 0.53 -27.12
C ALA A 96 -27.26 0.94 -25.65
N ASP A 97 -27.73 0.02 -24.81
CA ASP A 97 -27.85 0.20 -23.37
C ASP A 97 -26.53 -0.18 -22.66
N ALA A 98 -25.93 0.80 -21.99
CA ALA A 98 -24.71 0.62 -21.20
C ALA A 98 -24.88 -0.39 -20.05
N GLY A 99 -26.11 -0.58 -19.54
CA GLY A 99 -26.41 -1.58 -18.51
C GLY A 99 -26.19 -3.04 -18.95
N GLN A 100 -26.00 -3.28 -20.25
CA GLN A 100 -25.68 -4.60 -20.79
C GLN A 100 -24.18 -4.94 -20.73
N LEU A 101 -23.31 -3.97 -20.43
CA LEU A 101 -21.89 -4.18 -20.20
C LEU A 101 -21.66 -4.71 -18.78
N THR A 102 -20.69 -5.60 -18.59
CA THR A 102 -20.28 -6.03 -17.25
C THR A 102 -19.24 -5.10 -16.65
N ARG A 103 -18.46 -4.43 -17.50
CA ARG A 103 -17.53 -3.36 -17.11
C ARG A 103 -18.21 -1.98 -17.18
N PRO A 104 -18.40 -1.29 -16.04
CA PRO A 104 -19.12 -0.03 -16.02
C PRO A 104 -18.33 1.15 -16.63
N ASP A 105 -17.01 1.01 -16.80
CA ASP A 105 -16.10 2.09 -17.19
C ASP A 105 -15.57 1.98 -18.63
N THR A 106 -15.71 0.84 -19.30
CA THR A 106 -15.04 0.57 -20.60
C THR A 106 -15.78 -0.47 -21.43
N TRP A 107 -15.93 -0.24 -22.73
CA TRP A 107 -16.44 -1.24 -23.68
C TRP A 107 -15.34 -2.13 -24.27
N VAL A 108 -14.27 -1.54 -24.83
CA VAL A 108 -13.10 -2.28 -25.37
C VAL A 108 -11.81 -1.77 -24.72
N GLY A 109 -11.10 -2.64 -24.01
CA GLY A 109 -9.84 -2.32 -23.36
C GLY A 109 -8.63 -3.04 -23.96
N PHE A 110 -7.50 -2.35 -24.06
CA PHE A 110 -6.16 -2.88 -24.34
C PHE A 110 -5.25 -2.57 -23.15
N GLN A 111 -4.70 -3.59 -22.49
CA GLN A 111 -4.02 -3.42 -21.19
C GLN A 111 -2.71 -4.20 -21.09
N TYR A 112 -1.63 -3.54 -20.65
CA TYR A 112 -0.31 -4.16 -20.37
C TYR A 112 0.31 -4.85 -21.59
N ILE A 113 0.37 -4.14 -22.73
CA ILE A 113 0.86 -4.70 -24.00
C ILE A 113 2.04 -3.87 -24.49
N ASP A 114 3.13 -4.55 -24.83
CA ASP A 114 4.25 -3.97 -25.56
C ASP A 114 4.11 -4.29 -27.06
N MET A 115 4.45 -3.32 -27.92
CA MET A 115 4.43 -3.47 -29.38
C MET A 115 3.07 -3.88 -29.97
N LEU A 116 1.97 -3.29 -29.49
CA LEU A 116 0.64 -3.42 -30.09
C LEU A 116 0.56 -2.62 -31.41
N THR A 117 -0.05 -3.19 -32.44
CA THR A 117 -0.59 -2.44 -33.58
C THR A 117 -2.10 -2.64 -33.68
N LEU A 118 -2.92 -1.58 -33.59
CA LEU A 118 -4.35 -1.60 -33.92
C LEU A 118 -4.54 -0.94 -35.28
N SER A 119 -5.11 -1.65 -36.25
CA SER A 119 -5.22 -1.22 -37.65
C SER A 119 -6.51 -1.73 -38.32
N GLY A 120 -6.72 -1.39 -39.61
CA GLY A 120 -7.57 -2.19 -40.50
C GLY A 120 -8.73 -1.46 -41.18
N GLY A 121 -8.97 -0.18 -40.92
CA GLY A 121 -10.04 0.61 -41.54
C GLY A 121 -11.41 0.47 -40.88
N GLY A 122 -11.56 -0.43 -39.91
CA GLY A 122 -12.83 -0.78 -39.29
C GLY A 122 -13.36 0.25 -38.28
N THR A 123 -14.60 0.04 -37.87
CA THR A 123 -15.36 0.96 -37.01
C THR A 123 -15.69 0.34 -35.66
N PHE A 124 -15.42 1.08 -34.59
CA PHE A 124 -15.91 0.83 -33.24
C PHE A 124 -17.13 1.72 -32.99
N ASP A 125 -18.33 1.18 -33.23
CA ASP A 125 -19.61 1.88 -33.07
C ASP A 125 -20.14 1.71 -31.64
N GLY A 126 -20.00 2.78 -30.85
CA GLY A 126 -20.32 2.81 -29.43
C GLY A 126 -21.81 2.96 -29.12
N GLN A 127 -22.68 3.25 -30.11
CA GLN A 127 -24.14 3.37 -29.91
C GLN A 127 -24.53 4.30 -28.73
N GLY A 128 -23.96 5.50 -28.67
CA GLY A 128 -24.00 6.42 -27.52
C GLY A 128 -25.31 7.18 -27.28
N ALA A 129 -26.23 7.24 -28.26
CA ALA A 129 -27.41 8.11 -28.23
C ALA A 129 -28.29 7.96 -26.98
N LEU A 130 -28.44 6.73 -26.47
CA LEU A 130 -29.19 6.49 -25.24
C LEU A 130 -28.45 7.05 -24.00
N SER A 131 -27.13 6.86 -23.93
CA SER A 131 -26.29 7.29 -22.81
C SER A 131 -26.16 8.80 -22.69
N TRP A 132 -26.10 9.54 -23.81
CA TRP A 132 -26.02 11.02 -23.76
C TRP A 132 -27.23 11.65 -23.05
N ASN A 133 -28.42 11.08 -23.26
CA ASN A 133 -29.65 11.54 -22.62
C ASN A 133 -29.74 11.14 -21.13
N GLN A 134 -29.06 10.06 -20.73
CA GLN A 134 -29.05 9.53 -19.37
C GLN A 134 -27.92 10.10 -18.50
N ASN A 135 -26.88 10.68 -19.10
CA ASN A 135 -25.72 11.21 -18.39
C ASN A 135 -26.08 12.49 -17.60
N ASP A 136 -26.19 12.36 -16.28
CA ASP A 136 -26.52 13.43 -15.34
C ASP A 136 -25.30 14.00 -14.59
N CYS A 137 -24.06 13.67 -14.99
CA CYS A 137 -22.84 14.07 -14.28
C CYS A 137 -22.66 15.58 -14.11
N HIS A 138 -23.22 16.38 -15.02
CA HIS A 138 -23.26 17.83 -14.92
C HIS A 138 -24.18 18.37 -13.80
N LYS A 139 -25.06 17.53 -13.24
CA LYS A 139 -26.01 17.88 -12.15
C LYS A 139 -25.71 17.12 -10.86
N ASN A 140 -25.29 15.87 -10.97
CA ASN A 140 -25.17 14.95 -9.86
C ASN A 140 -23.70 14.67 -9.54
N LYS A 141 -23.24 15.11 -8.36
CA LYS A 141 -21.85 14.87 -7.88
C LYS A 141 -21.53 13.39 -7.64
N ASN A 142 -22.54 12.54 -7.49
CA ASN A 142 -22.40 11.09 -7.29
C ASN A 142 -22.77 10.29 -8.56
N CYS A 143 -22.81 10.94 -9.73
CA CYS A 143 -23.07 10.25 -10.99
C CYS A 143 -22.03 9.15 -11.24
N LYS A 144 -22.40 8.16 -12.05
CA LYS A 144 -21.44 7.20 -12.61
C LYS A 144 -21.25 7.55 -14.08
N PRO A 145 -20.03 7.90 -14.52
CA PRO A 145 -19.80 8.21 -15.92
C PRO A 145 -20.12 6.98 -16.78
N PRO A 146 -20.69 7.16 -17.99
CA PRO A 146 -20.87 6.06 -18.93
C PRO A 146 -19.51 5.48 -19.38
N PRO A 147 -19.49 4.25 -19.91
CA PRO A 147 -18.27 3.56 -20.31
C PRO A 147 -17.59 4.24 -21.51
N VAL A 148 -16.26 4.27 -21.51
CA VAL A 148 -15.47 4.74 -22.66
C VAL A 148 -15.53 3.73 -23.81
N ASN A 149 -15.43 4.19 -25.06
CA ASN A 149 -15.45 3.30 -26.23
C ASN A 149 -14.22 2.40 -26.27
N LEU A 150 -13.04 3.04 -26.32
CA LEU A 150 -11.73 2.39 -26.39
C LEU A 150 -10.86 2.87 -25.23
N ARG A 151 -10.26 1.94 -24.49
CA ARG A 151 -9.31 2.25 -23.41
C ARG A 151 -7.96 1.61 -23.68
N PHE A 152 -6.91 2.40 -23.59
CA PHE A 152 -5.51 1.98 -23.75
C PHE A 152 -4.78 2.23 -22.43
N GLU A 153 -4.35 1.18 -21.74
CA GLU A 153 -3.71 1.28 -20.43
C GLU A 153 -2.39 0.54 -20.38
N PHE A 154 -1.31 1.21 -19.97
CA PHE A 154 0.01 0.58 -19.84
C PHE A 154 0.52 -0.03 -21.15
N LEU A 155 0.29 0.67 -22.28
CA LEU A 155 0.88 0.29 -23.56
C LEU A 155 2.30 0.85 -23.67
N THR A 156 3.21 0.08 -24.24
CA THR A 156 4.57 0.52 -24.58
C THR A 156 4.86 0.27 -26.05
N ASN A 157 5.61 1.16 -26.71
CA ASN A 157 6.09 0.99 -28.09
C ASN A 157 4.99 0.64 -29.11
N SER A 158 3.82 1.24 -28.97
CA SER A 158 2.59 0.79 -29.63
C SER A 158 2.06 1.79 -30.67
N LYS A 159 1.17 1.30 -31.54
CA LYS A 159 0.58 2.08 -32.64
C LYS A 159 -0.91 1.80 -32.81
N VAL A 160 -1.71 2.85 -32.92
CA VAL A 160 -3.14 2.80 -33.25
C VAL A 160 -3.35 3.62 -34.51
N GLN A 161 -3.84 3.00 -35.57
CA GLN A 161 -3.93 3.66 -36.87
C GLN A 161 -5.15 3.23 -37.67
N ASP A 162 -5.61 4.11 -38.56
CA ASP A 162 -6.58 3.78 -39.61
C ASP A 162 -7.88 3.17 -39.08
N ILE A 163 -8.38 3.61 -37.93
CA ILE A 163 -9.66 3.14 -37.38
C ILE A 163 -10.65 4.28 -37.20
N THR A 164 -11.94 3.92 -37.18
CA THR A 164 -13.03 4.83 -36.86
C THR A 164 -13.59 4.53 -35.46
N SER A 165 -13.72 5.54 -34.60
CA SER A 165 -14.50 5.46 -33.35
C SER A 165 -15.76 6.31 -33.51
N LEU A 166 -16.93 5.65 -33.51
CA LEU A 166 -18.21 6.26 -33.85
C LEU A 166 -19.14 6.27 -32.64
N ASN A 167 -19.79 7.41 -32.37
CA ASN A 167 -20.88 7.55 -31.40
C ASN A 167 -20.58 6.93 -30.02
N SER A 168 -19.48 7.32 -29.38
CA SER A 168 -19.15 6.81 -28.04
C SER A 168 -20.21 7.21 -27.02
N LYS A 169 -20.41 6.39 -25.97
CA LYS A 169 -21.29 6.68 -24.83
C LYS A 169 -20.74 7.78 -23.91
N PHE A 170 -19.41 7.92 -23.89
CA PHE A 170 -18.63 8.91 -23.14
C PHE A 170 -17.38 9.22 -23.98
N PHE A 171 -16.18 9.22 -23.42
CA PHE A 171 -14.94 9.40 -24.20
C PHE A 171 -14.80 8.35 -25.31
N HIS A 172 -14.33 8.76 -26.49
CA HIS A 172 -14.03 7.86 -27.59
C HIS A 172 -12.76 7.04 -27.31
N MET A 173 -11.71 7.68 -26.81
CA MET A 173 -10.46 7.02 -26.42
C MET A 173 -9.94 7.56 -25.09
N HIS A 174 -9.58 6.67 -24.17
CA HIS A 174 -8.87 7.01 -22.93
C HIS A 174 -7.50 6.33 -22.92
N VAL A 175 -6.44 7.14 -22.91
CA VAL A 175 -5.03 6.76 -22.96
C VAL A 175 -4.42 7.01 -21.59
N PHE A 176 -4.09 5.95 -20.87
CA PHE A 176 -3.62 6.03 -19.48
C PHE A 176 -2.32 5.26 -19.26
N ARG A 177 -1.31 5.90 -18.66
CA ARG A 177 0.00 5.28 -18.41
C ARG A 177 0.63 4.59 -19.61
N CYS A 178 0.40 5.14 -20.80
CA CYS A 178 1.05 4.67 -22.01
C CYS A 178 2.40 5.35 -22.20
N ASN A 179 3.33 4.66 -22.86
CA ASN A 179 4.67 5.17 -23.12
C ASN A 179 5.06 4.88 -24.58
N HIS A 180 5.61 5.86 -25.29
CA HIS A 180 6.04 5.70 -26.70
C HIS A 180 4.93 5.10 -27.58
N THR A 181 3.78 5.76 -27.65
CA THR A 181 2.59 5.26 -28.38
C THR A 181 2.09 6.28 -29.40
N THR A 182 1.83 5.83 -30.63
CA THR A 182 1.39 6.69 -31.73
C THR A 182 -0.06 6.39 -32.14
N PHE A 183 -0.88 7.43 -32.21
CA PHE A 183 -2.25 7.44 -32.73
C PHE A 183 -2.23 8.21 -34.06
N GLN A 184 -2.56 7.58 -35.18
CA GLN A 184 -2.47 8.26 -36.49
C GLN A 184 -3.62 7.91 -37.44
N GLN A 185 -4.02 8.84 -38.29
CA GLN A 185 -5.06 8.60 -39.31
C GLN A 185 -6.38 8.07 -38.71
N LEU A 186 -6.77 8.61 -37.55
CA LEU A 186 -8.00 8.24 -36.88
C LEU A 186 -9.17 9.08 -37.37
N THR A 187 -10.35 8.46 -37.46
CA THR A 187 -11.63 9.18 -37.61
C THR A 187 -12.45 9.01 -36.33
N ILE A 188 -12.74 10.10 -35.64
CA ILE A 188 -13.57 10.10 -34.43
C ILE A 188 -14.78 10.99 -34.69
N THR A 189 -15.99 10.45 -34.50
CA THR A 189 -17.21 11.18 -34.82
C THR A 189 -18.35 10.89 -33.85
N ALA A 190 -18.92 11.95 -33.28
CA ALA A 190 -20.21 11.97 -32.61
C ALA A 190 -20.90 13.34 -32.86
N PRO A 191 -22.23 13.46 -32.68
CA PRO A 191 -22.94 14.74 -32.85
C PRO A 191 -22.45 15.85 -31.89
N ASP A 192 -22.60 17.12 -32.26
CA ASP A 192 -22.18 18.27 -31.42
C ASP A 192 -22.90 18.29 -30.05
N GLU A 193 -24.14 17.84 -29.99
CA GLU A 193 -24.92 17.75 -28.76
C GLU A 193 -24.52 16.57 -27.85
N SER A 194 -23.58 15.71 -28.28
CA SER A 194 -23.18 14.51 -27.53
C SER A 194 -22.25 14.84 -26.36
N ARG A 195 -22.83 15.00 -25.18
CA ARG A 195 -22.12 15.47 -23.98
C ARG A 195 -21.00 14.52 -23.53
N ASN A 196 -19.85 15.11 -23.16
CA ASN A 196 -18.68 14.41 -22.63
C ASN A 196 -18.15 13.30 -23.54
N THR A 197 -18.24 13.52 -24.85
CA THR A 197 -17.69 12.62 -25.86
C THR A 197 -16.29 13.06 -26.29
N ASP A 198 -15.38 13.24 -25.32
CA ASP A 198 -13.99 13.62 -25.64
C ASP A 198 -13.40 12.67 -26.68
N GLY A 199 -12.69 13.22 -27.67
CA GLY A 199 -12.09 12.43 -28.74
C GLY A 199 -10.98 11.52 -28.21
N ILE A 200 -9.87 12.12 -27.78
CA ILE A 200 -8.77 11.41 -27.13
C ILE A 200 -8.45 12.10 -25.80
N HIS A 201 -8.72 11.40 -24.69
CA HIS A 201 -8.33 11.83 -23.34
C HIS A 201 -7.04 11.13 -22.93
N ILE A 202 -6.00 11.90 -22.60
CA ILE A 202 -4.68 11.40 -22.19
C ILE A 202 -4.47 11.71 -20.71
N GLY A 203 -4.05 10.73 -19.91
CA GLY A 203 -3.63 10.93 -18.53
C GLY A 203 -2.41 10.08 -18.19
N ALA A 204 -1.55 10.59 -17.31
CA ALA A 204 -0.39 9.89 -16.77
C ALA A 204 0.51 9.20 -17.81
N SER A 205 0.65 9.75 -19.02
CA SER A 205 1.31 9.09 -20.15
C SER A 205 2.51 9.89 -20.67
N THR A 206 3.49 9.22 -21.28
CA THR A 206 4.73 9.83 -21.77
C THR A 206 4.98 9.49 -23.24
N ALA A 207 5.55 10.41 -24.02
CA ALA A 207 5.93 10.18 -25.41
C ALA A 207 4.74 9.68 -26.28
N ILE A 208 3.66 10.46 -26.30
CA ILE A 208 2.46 10.15 -27.08
C ILE A 208 2.39 11.05 -28.32
N ASN A 209 2.21 10.43 -29.48
CA ASN A 209 2.07 11.15 -30.75
C ASN A 209 0.65 10.97 -31.30
N ILE A 210 -0.06 12.05 -31.59
CA ILE A 210 -1.36 12.04 -32.28
C ILE A 210 -1.20 12.78 -33.60
N THR A 211 -1.41 12.09 -34.73
CA THR A 211 -1.18 12.72 -36.04
C THR A 211 -2.25 12.44 -37.10
N HIS A 212 -2.40 13.35 -38.08
CA HIS A 212 -3.20 13.14 -39.30
C HIS A 212 -4.65 12.68 -39.04
N SER A 213 -5.27 13.13 -37.96
CA SER A 213 -6.55 12.59 -37.48
C SER A 213 -7.68 13.61 -37.62
N LYS A 214 -8.90 13.13 -37.85
CA LYS A 214 -10.11 13.95 -37.93
C LYS A 214 -11.05 13.60 -36.78
N ILE A 215 -11.35 14.59 -35.95
CA ILE A 215 -12.09 14.40 -34.69
C ILE A 215 -13.20 15.45 -34.62
N GLY A 216 -14.45 15.02 -34.51
CA GLY A 216 -15.60 15.89 -34.27
C GLY A 216 -16.54 15.25 -33.26
N THR A 217 -16.79 15.93 -32.15
CA THR A 217 -17.55 15.41 -31.01
C THR A 217 -18.31 16.53 -30.31
N GLY A 218 -19.01 16.24 -29.21
CA GLY A 218 -19.68 17.24 -28.38
C GLY A 218 -18.88 17.75 -27.17
N ASP A 219 -17.60 17.40 -27.07
CA ASP A 219 -16.71 17.88 -26.00
C ASP A 219 -15.27 18.06 -26.53
N ASP A 220 -14.24 17.97 -25.70
CA ASP A 220 -12.85 18.18 -26.12
C ASP A 220 -12.44 17.24 -27.28
N CYS A 221 -11.82 17.81 -28.32
CA CYS A 221 -11.22 17.04 -29.41
C CYS A 221 -10.07 16.17 -28.88
N ILE A 222 -9.17 16.81 -28.14
CA ILE A 222 -8.08 16.18 -27.40
C ILE A 222 -8.02 16.84 -26.02
N SER A 223 -8.03 16.04 -24.96
CA SER A 223 -7.88 16.51 -23.59
C SER A 223 -6.67 15.86 -22.91
N ILE A 224 -5.86 16.65 -22.20
CA ILE A 224 -4.61 16.20 -21.56
C ILE A 224 -4.68 16.46 -20.05
N GLY A 225 -4.70 15.40 -19.25
CA GLY A 225 -4.72 15.40 -17.79
C GLY A 225 -3.34 15.35 -17.14
N ASP A 226 -3.30 15.23 -15.82
CA ASP A 226 -2.10 15.25 -14.99
C ASP A 226 -1.11 14.10 -15.27
N ASP A 227 0.14 14.24 -14.81
CA ASP A 227 1.24 13.24 -14.97
C ASP A 227 1.56 12.95 -16.47
N SER A 228 1.21 13.87 -17.38
CA SER A 228 1.38 13.69 -18.84
C SER A 228 2.57 14.48 -19.37
N HIS A 229 3.48 13.80 -20.07
CA HIS A 229 4.76 14.35 -20.50
C HIS A 229 5.05 14.05 -21.98
N GLU A 230 5.71 14.97 -22.69
CA GLU A 230 6.18 14.73 -24.07
C GLU A 230 5.04 14.30 -25.03
N ILE A 231 4.01 15.13 -25.13
CA ILE A 231 2.84 14.85 -25.97
C ILE A 231 2.90 15.72 -27.23
N THR A 232 2.86 15.09 -28.41
CA THR A 232 2.88 15.80 -29.70
C THR A 232 1.58 15.55 -30.46
N VAL A 233 0.89 16.62 -30.82
CA VAL A 233 -0.32 16.62 -31.67
C VAL A 233 0.03 17.34 -32.97
N THR A 234 -0.11 16.68 -34.12
CA THR A 234 0.25 17.28 -35.41
C THR A 234 -0.74 16.92 -36.52
N ASP A 235 -1.08 17.85 -37.42
CA ASP A 235 -1.95 17.56 -38.57
C ASP A 235 -3.35 17.06 -38.16
N VAL A 236 -3.90 17.57 -37.05
CA VAL A 236 -5.24 17.17 -36.56
C VAL A 236 -6.30 18.21 -36.95
N THR A 237 -7.43 17.72 -37.47
CA THR A 237 -8.63 18.54 -37.69
C THR A 237 -9.64 18.27 -36.59
N CYS A 238 -9.94 19.29 -35.79
CA CYS A 238 -10.93 19.25 -34.71
C CYS A 238 -12.19 20.04 -35.10
N GLY A 239 -13.38 19.51 -34.82
CA GLY A 239 -14.62 20.27 -34.98
C GLY A 239 -15.80 19.47 -35.50
N PRO A 240 -17.01 19.65 -34.92
CA PRO A 240 -17.35 20.52 -33.76
C PRO A 240 -16.78 20.00 -32.42
N GLY A 241 -17.04 20.70 -31.31
CA GLY A 241 -16.62 20.33 -29.94
C GLY A 241 -15.92 21.45 -29.16
N HIS A 242 -15.17 21.11 -28.10
CA HIS A 242 -14.49 22.06 -27.21
C HIS A 242 -13.00 22.29 -27.53
N GLY A 243 -12.52 21.84 -28.70
CA GLY A 243 -11.14 22.09 -29.16
C GLY A 243 -10.08 21.26 -28.44
N ILE A 244 -8.84 21.76 -28.39
CA ILE A 244 -7.71 21.07 -27.76
C ILE A 244 -7.48 21.69 -26.37
N SER A 245 -7.63 20.87 -25.33
CA SER A 245 -7.60 21.33 -23.94
C SER A 245 -6.53 20.63 -23.10
N ILE A 246 -5.72 21.40 -22.39
CA ILE A 246 -4.92 20.92 -21.25
C ILE A 246 -5.75 21.14 -19.98
N GLY A 247 -6.00 20.05 -19.27
CA GLY A 247 -6.81 20.00 -18.07
C GLY A 247 -8.21 19.41 -18.28
N SER A 248 -9.09 19.50 -17.28
CA SER A 248 -8.94 20.35 -16.10
C SER A 248 -7.91 19.85 -15.12
N LEU A 249 -6.88 20.68 -14.87
CA LEU A 249 -5.86 20.43 -13.86
C LEU A 249 -6.25 21.08 -12.54
N GLY A 250 -5.65 20.61 -11.46
CA GLY A 250 -5.87 21.09 -10.12
C GLY A 250 -7.22 20.69 -9.53
N LYS A 251 -7.88 19.64 -10.01
CA LYS A 251 -9.13 19.16 -9.39
C LYS A 251 -8.86 18.26 -8.20
N TYR A 252 -7.89 17.38 -8.32
CA TYR A 252 -7.57 16.33 -7.36
C TYR A 252 -6.32 16.68 -6.57
N LYS A 253 -6.24 16.12 -5.36
CA LYS A 253 -5.00 16.17 -4.58
C LYS A 253 -3.94 15.39 -5.33
N GLU A 254 -2.71 15.88 -5.23
CA GLU A 254 -1.53 15.19 -5.75
C GLU A 254 -1.51 14.99 -7.27
N GLU A 255 -2.33 15.75 -8.02
CA GLU A 255 -2.13 15.86 -9.47
C GLU A 255 -0.68 16.28 -9.75
N LYS A 256 -0.06 15.57 -10.67
CA LYS A 256 1.34 15.83 -11.05
C LYS A 256 1.43 16.76 -12.25
N ASP A 257 2.66 17.14 -12.53
CA ASP A 257 2.98 18.09 -13.59
C ASP A 257 2.58 17.58 -14.97
N VAL A 258 2.26 18.51 -15.86
CA VAL A 258 2.06 18.30 -17.29
C VAL A 258 3.15 19.08 -18.01
N THR A 259 4.03 18.40 -18.76
CA THR A 259 5.18 19.07 -19.38
C THR A 259 5.47 18.63 -20.80
N GLY A 260 6.02 19.53 -21.61
CA GLY A 260 6.48 19.20 -22.97
C GLY A 260 5.34 18.84 -23.91
N ILE A 261 4.38 19.74 -24.06
CA ILE A 261 3.22 19.55 -24.95
C ILE A 261 3.43 20.37 -26.22
N ILE A 262 3.34 19.75 -27.38
CA ILE A 262 3.46 20.41 -28.68
C ILE A 262 2.20 20.14 -29.49
N VAL A 263 1.53 21.20 -29.93
CA VAL A 263 0.37 21.13 -30.82
C VAL A 263 0.69 21.94 -32.06
N LYS A 264 0.76 21.29 -33.22
CA LYS A 264 1.28 21.91 -34.44
C LYS A 264 0.46 21.58 -35.69
N ASN A 265 0.31 22.54 -36.59
CA ASN A 265 -0.34 22.34 -37.89
C ASN A 265 -1.77 21.76 -37.78
N CYS A 266 -2.54 22.25 -36.82
CA CYS A 266 -3.91 21.79 -36.57
C CYS A 266 -4.95 22.78 -37.08
N THR A 267 -6.12 22.29 -37.48
CA THR A 267 -7.26 23.11 -37.88
C THR A 267 -8.43 22.87 -36.95
N LEU A 268 -8.98 23.94 -36.36
CA LEU A 268 -10.13 23.90 -35.47
C LEU A 268 -11.31 24.60 -36.14
N THR A 269 -12.41 23.88 -36.35
CA THR A 269 -13.58 24.37 -37.09
C THR A 269 -14.85 24.27 -36.24
N ASN A 270 -15.58 25.39 -36.10
CA ASN A 270 -16.85 25.44 -35.35
C ASN A 270 -16.75 24.85 -33.93
N THR A 271 -15.61 25.05 -33.24
CA THR A 271 -15.43 24.63 -31.85
C THR A 271 -15.80 25.75 -30.87
N GLU A 272 -16.24 25.39 -29.67
CA GLU A 272 -16.49 26.35 -28.59
C GLU A 272 -15.18 26.99 -28.12
N ASN A 273 -14.12 26.20 -27.98
CA ASN A 273 -12.80 26.68 -27.61
C ASN A 273 -11.78 26.24 -28.66
N GLY A 274 -10.70 27.02 -28.81
CA GLY A 274 -9.59 26.70 -29.69
C GLY A 274 -8.52 25.94 -28.93
N LEU A 275 -7.58 26.69 -28.37
CA LEU A 275 -6.45 26.20 -27.57
C LEU A 275 -6.67 26.64 -26.13
N ARG A 276 -6.82 25.68 -25.22
CA ARG A 276 -7.27 25.96 -23.86
C ARG A 276 -6.36 25.31 -22.82
N ILE A 277 -5.94 26.08 -21.83
CA ILE A 277 -5.40 25.55 -20.56
C ILE A 277 -6.41 25.90 -19.47
N LYS A 278 -6.99 24.90 -18.80
CA LYS A 278 -8.04 25.08 -17.80
C LYS A 278 -7.62 24.47 -16.48
N THR A 279 -7.61 25.26 -15.41
CA THR A 279 -7.24 24.79 -14.07
C THR A 279 -8.26 25.24 -13.05
N PHE A 280 -8.53 24.40 -12.06
CA PHE A 280 -9.50 24.72 -11.02
C PHE A 280 -8.97 25.85 -10.13
N PRO A 281 -9.84 26.82 -9.78
CA PRO A 281 -9.46 27.96 -8.95
C PRO A 281 -8.99 27.56 -7.56
N ASP A 282 -9.57 26.52 -6.94
CA ASP A 282 -9.19 26.06 -5.60
C ASP A 282 -8.42 24.75 -5.68
N SER A 283 -7.31 24.73 -6.43
CA SER A 283 -6.64 23.46 -6.63
C SER A 283 -6.03 22.93 -5.32
N PRO A 284 -6.30 21.66 -4.96
CA PRO A 284 -6.02 21.17 -3.62
C PRO A 284 -4.52 20.86 -3.41
N SER A 285 -3.71 20.84 -4.47
CA SER A 285 -2.26 20.64 -4.46
C SER A 285 -1.60 21.44 -5.58
N PRO A 286 -0.35 21.93 -5.38
CA PRO A 286 0.41 22.53 -6.47
C PRO A 286 0.89 21.46 -7.45
N SER A 287 0.86 21.82 -8.72
CA SER A 287 1.42 21.11 -9.86
C SER A 287 1.80 22.14 -10.91
N THR A 288 2.52 21.73 -11.95
CA THR A 288 3.02 22.63 -13.01
C THR A 288 2.49 22.18 -14.37
N ALA A 289 1.98 23.11 -15.15
CA ALA A 289 1.74 22.95 -16.58
C ALA A 289 2.77 23.82 -17.32
N SER A 290 3.80 23.21 -17.91
CA SER A 290 4.91 23.97 -18.53
C SER A 290 5.48 23.38 -19.82
N GLY A 291 6.17 24.21 -20.60
CA GLY A 291 6.72 23.79 -21.90
C GLY A 291 5.60 23.40 -22.87
N ILE A 292 4.62 24.28 -23.03
CA ILE A 292 3.43 24.06 -23.84
C ILE A 292 3.48 24.96 -25.06
N HIS A 293 3.54 24.38 -26.25
CA HIS A 293 3.75 25.10 -27.50
C HIS A 293 2.64 24.80 -28.50
N TYR A 294 1.89 25.85 -28.86
CA TYR A 294 0.92 25.82 -29.94
C TYR A 294 1.48 26.58 -31.14
N GLU A 295 1.62 25.92 -32.29
CA GLU A 295 2.23 26.49 -33.50
C GLU A 295 1.42 26.16 -34.77
N ASP A 296 1.34 27.10 -35.71
CA ASP A 296 0.74 26.88 -37.03
C ASP A 296 -0.73 26.42 -36.96
N ILE A 297 -1.59 27.19 -36.28
CA ILE A 297 -2.98 26.79 -36.02
C ILE A 297 -3.96 27.60 -36.88
N ILE A 298 -4.89 26.91 -37.54
CA ILE A 298 -5.97 27.53 -38.32
C ILE A 298 -7.27 27.46 -37.52
N MET A 299 -7.86 28.63 -37.25
CA MET A 299 -9.15 28.78 -36.58
C MET A 299 -10.24 29.11 -37.62
N VAL A 300 -11.29 28.31 -37.67
CA VAL A 300 -12.45 28.57 -38.54
C VAL A 300 -13.70 28.65 -37.67
N ASN A 301 -14.19 29.87 -37.47
CA ASN A 301 -15.42 30.12 -36.71
C ASN A 301 -15.38 29.56 -35.27
N VAL A 302 -14.27 29.78 -34.56
CA VAL A 302 -14.04 29.28 -33.20
C VAL A 302 -14.53 30.30 -32.17
N SER A 303 -15.32 29.89 -31.18
CA SER A 303 -15.95 30.86 -30.25
C SER A 303 -14.97 31.54 -29.32
N ASN A 304 -14.07 30.78 -28.70
CA ASN A 304 -12.99 31.29 -27.87
C ASN A 304 -11.65 30.72 -28.39
N PRO A 305 -10.92 31.43 -29.25
CA PRO A 305 -9.71 30.91 -29.90
C PRO A 305 -8.54 30.56 -28.96
N ILE A 306 -8.12 31.48 -28.07
CA ILE A 306 -6.94 31.30 -27.21
C ILE A 306 -7.32 31.55 -25.75
N LEU A 307 -7.13 30.54 -24.89
CA LEU A 307 -7.55 30.59 -23.49
C LEU A 307 -6.54 29.99 -22.51
N ILE A 308 -6.26 30.75 -21.46
CA ILE A 308 -5.80 30.25 -20.17
C ILE A 308 -6.86 30.66 -19.14
N ASP A 309 -7.45 29.70 -18.45
CA ASP A 309 -8.49 29.92 -17.44
C ASP A 309 -8.14 29.17 -16.16
N GLN A 310 -7.43 29.84 -15.26
CA GLN A 310 -7.17 29.33 -13.91
C GLN A 310 -8.35 29.50 -12.94
N LEU A 311 -9.51 29.98 -13.43
CA LEU A 311 -10.76 30.07 -12.69
C LEU A 311 -11.80 29.08 -13.22
N TYR A 312 -11.35 28.02 -13.89
CA TYR A 312 -12.23 27.04 -14.50
C TYR A 312 -13.00 26.27 -13.43
N CYS A 313 -14.29 26.52 -13.34
CA CYS A 313 -15.17 25.83 -12.41
C CYS A 313 -16.51 25.47 -13.08
N PRO A 314 -16.56 24.32 -13.77
CA PRO A 314 -17.72 23.95 -14.58
C PRO A 314 -18.93 23.65 -13.69
N TYR A 315 -20.10 24.10 -14.14
CA TYR A 315 -21.41 23.88 -13.52
C TYR A 315 -21.49 24.28 -12.04
N THR A 316 -20.63 25.20 -11.57
CA THR A 316 -20.55 25.63 -10.16
C THR A 316 -20.37 24.47 -9.15
N GLN A 317 -19.87 23.32 -9.61
CA GLN A 317 -19.68 22.13 -8.78
C GLN A 317 -18.37 22.15 -7.98
N CYS A 318 -17.67 23.28 -7.98
CA CYS A 318 -16.39 23.55 -7.34
C CYS A 318 -16.48 24.87 -6.60
N GLU A 319 -15.62 25.04 -5.61
CA GLU A 319 -15.54 26.28 -4.86
C GLU A 319 -14.75 27.30 -5.70
N GLN A 320 -15.37 28.44 -6.01
CA GLN A 320 -14.76 29.54 -6.76
C GLN A 320 -13.77 30.32 -5.86
N LYS A 321 -12.71 29.65 -5.41
CA LYS A 321 -11.72 30.19 -4.48
C LYS A 321 -10.32 30.16 -5.11
N PRO A 322 -9.95 31.18 -5.91
CA PRO A 322 -8.55 31.34 -6.34
C PRO A 322 -7.60 31.45 -5.12
N PRO A 323 -6.30 31.16 -5.27
CA PRO A 323 -5.59 30.91 -6.53
C PRO A 323 -5.56 29.44 -6.93
N SER A 324 -5.60 29.19 -8.25
CA SER A 324 -5.23 27.88 -8.76
C SER A 324 -3.76 27.67 -8.42
N LYS A 325 -3.45 26.57 -7.73
CA LYS A 325 -2.08 26.18 -7.40
C LYS A 325 -1.37 25.49 -8.56
N VAL A 326 -2.03 25.31 -9.70
CA VAL A 326 -1.39 24.83 -10.93
C VAL A 326 -0.56 25.96 -11.52
N LYS A 327 0.76 25.93 -11.36
CA LYS A 327 1.67 26.90 -11.98
C LYS A 327 1.64 26.70 -13.49
N ILE A 328 1.33 27.76 -14.22
CA ILE A 328 1.42 27.75 -15.69
C ILE A 328 2.63 28.58 -16.08
N SER A 329 3.61 27.95 -16.73
CA SER A 329 4.80 28.64 -17.22
C SER A 329 5.22 28.16 -18.61
N ASP A 330 6.01 28.97 -19.31
CA ASP A 330 6.65 28.57 -20.57
C ASP A 330 5.63 28.07 -21.61
N VAL A 331 4.65 28.94 -21.90
CA VAL A 331 3.55 28.67 -22.84
C VAL A 331 3.67 29.59 -24.05
N SER A 332 3.73 29.04 -25.26
CA SER A 332 3.78 29.86 -26.48
C SER A 332 2.60 29.58 -27.40
N PHE A 333 1.99 30.65 -27.90
CA PHE A 333 1.01 30.63 -28.98
C PHE A 333 1.63 31.33 -30.19
N LYS A 334 1.85 30.60 -31.29
CA LYS A 334 2.62 31.09 -32.44
C LYS A 334 1.93 30.81 -33.77
N ASN A 335 1.90 31.80 -34.67
CA ASN A 335 1.35 31.68 -36.02
C ASN A 335 -0.08 31.10 -36.02
N ILE A 336 -0.98 31.79 -35.32
CA ILE A 336 -2.39 31.38 -35.21
C ILE A 336 -3.23 32.34 -36.05
N LYS A 337 -3.97 31.79 -37.01
CA LYS A 337 -4.72 32.58 -38.00
C LYS A 337 -6.15 32.12 -38.22
N GLY A 338 -7.01 33.03 -38.68
CA GLY A 338 -8.35 32.71 -39.18
C GLY A 338 -9.47 33.54 -38.55
N SER A 339 -10.58 32.92 -38.17
CA SER A 339 -11.79 33.62 -37.70
C SER A 339 -12.29 33.16 -36.33
N SER A 340 -12.66 34.15 -35.52
CA SER A 340 -13.35 34.00 -34.23
C SER A 340 -14.85 34.19 -34.41
N PHE A 341 -15.67 33.39 -33.73
CA PHE A 341 -17.12 33.57 -33.68
C PHE A 341 -17.55 34.63 -32.64
N THR A 342 -16.73 34.91 -31.62
CA THR A 342 -17.00 35.95 -30.63
C THR A 342 -15.93 37.05 -30.65
N PRO A 343 -16.24 38.28 -30.14
CA PRO A 343 -15.24 39.35 -30.11
C PRO A 343 -14.10 39.11 -29.09
N LEU A 344 -14.24 38.19 -28.12
CA LEU A 344 -13.18 37.88 -27.15
C LEU A 344 -12.26 36.79 -27.71
N ALA A 345 -11.19 37.18 -28.40
CA ALA A 345 -10.30 36.24 -29.08
C ALA A 345 -9.20 35.65 -28.17
N VAL A 346 -8.73 36.44 -27.21
CA VAL A 346 -7.64 36.07 -26.30
C VAL A 346 -8.08 36.29 -24.85
N LYS A 347 -8.13 35.22 -24.07
CA LYS A 347 -8.44 35.26 -22.63
C LYS A 347 -7.33 34.58 -21.85
N LEU A 348 -6.46 35.36 -21.21
CA LEU A 348 -5.36 34.87 -20.37
C LEU A 348 -5.61 35.26 -18.92
N VAL A 349 -6.41 34.46 -18.21
CA VAL A 349 -6.81 34.71 -16.82
C VAL A 349 -6.06 33.77 -15.89
N CYS A 350 -5.02 34.32 -15.27
CA CYS A 350 -4.25 33.65 -14.23
C CYS A 350 -4.62 34.23 -12.86
N THR A 351 -4.30 33.52 -11.80
CA THR A 351 -4.61 33.91 -10.43
C THR A 351 -3.49 34.76 -9.84
N THR A 352 -3.83 35.66 -8.92
CA THR A 352 -2.90 36.65 -8.35
C THR A 352 -1.77 36.00 -7.53
N GLY A 353 -2.02 34.82 -6.94
CA GLY A 353 -1.05 34.10 -6.10
C GLY A 353 -0.04 33.25 -6.87
N ILE A 354 -0.38 32.81 -8.08
CA ILE A 354 0.52 32.10 -9.01
C ILE A 354 0.26 32.66 -10.41
N PRO A 355 0.83 33.84 -10.73
CA PRO A 355 0.68 34.42 -12.06
C PRO A 355 1.27 33.48 -13.11
N CYS A 356 0.76 33.57 -14.34
CA CYS A 356 1.38 32.83 -15.44
C CYS A 356 2.72 33.49 -15.82
N GLU A 357 3.75 32.66 -15.95
CA GLU A 357 5.11 33.09 -16.26
C GLU A 357 5.49 32.70 -17.69
N ASN A 358 6.34 33.50 -18.35
CA ASN A 358 6.88 33.19 -19.69
C ASN A 358 5.80 32.77 -20.72
N VAL A 359 4.68 33.49 -20.75
CA VAL A 359 3.66 33.32 -21.78
C VAL A 359 4.04 34.16 -23.01
N GLU A 360 3.94 33.59 -24.20
CA GLU A 360 4.26 34.26 -25.46
C GLU A 360 3.06 34.23 -26.43
N LEU A 361 2.78 35.38 -27.05
CA LEU A 361 1.85 35.54 -28.16
C LEU A 361 2.62 36.09 -29.37
N THR A 362 2.82 35.26 -30.39
CA THR A 362 3.60 35.62 -31.58
C THR A 362 2.81 35.35 -32.86
N ASP A 363 2.70 36.35 -33.74
CA ASP A 363 2.02 36.24 -35.04
C ASP A 363 0.57 35.71 -34.93
N ILE A 364 -0.27 36.46 -34.21
CA ILE A 364 -1.70 36.14 -34.02
C ILE A 364 -2.55 37.00 -34.96
N ASP A 365 -3.14 36.37 -35.98
CA ASP A 365 -3.95 36.99 -37.04
C ASP A 365 -5.39 36.43 -37.06
N LEU A 366 -6.21 36.91 -36.14
CA LEU A 366 -7.61 36.53 -36.04
C LEU A 366 -8.51 37.66 -36.55
N THR A 367 -9.64 37.28 -37.13
CA THR A 367 -10.70 38.20 -37.59
C THR A 367 -12.02 37.91 -36.89
N TYR A 368 -12.84 38.93 -36.68
CA TYR A 368 -14.22 38.80 -36.20
C TYR A 368 -15.14 39.62 -37.11
N GLY A 369 -16.06 38.93 -37.78
CA GLY A 369 -17.00 39.54 -38.74
C GLY A 369 -18.38 39.88 -38.16
N GLY A 370 -18.57 39.75 -36.85
CA GLY A 370 -19.86 40.00 -36.21
C GLY A 370 -20.09 41.48 -35.85
N ASN A 371 -21.29 41.79 -35.36
CA ASN A 371 -21.74 43.16 -35.07
C ASN A 371 -21.46 43.65 -33.64
N LYS A 372 -20.75 42.88 -32.80
CA LYS A 372 -20.51 43.21 -31.38
C LYS A 372 -19.23 44.04 -31.13
N GLY A 373 -18.71 44.71 -32.16
CA GLY A 373 -17.50 45.53 -32.08
C GLY A 373 -16.23 44.80 -32.51
N PRO A 374 -15.05 45.43 -32.36
CA PRO A 374 -13.77 44.85 -32.77
C PRO A 374 -13.38 43.67 -31.88
N LEU A 375 -12.34 42.95 -32.30
CA LEU A 375 -11.68 41.96 -31.45
C LEU A 375 -11.15 42.58 -30.16
N THR A 376 -11.19 41.79 -29.09
CA THR A 376 -10.80 42.17 -27.73
C THR A 376 -9.97 41.07 -27.08
N SER A 377 -9.15 41.47 -26.11
CA SER A 377 -8.40 40.56 -25.24
C SER A 377 -8.67 40.85 -23.75
N MET A 378 -8.61 39.82 -22.92
CA MET A 378 -8.68 39.94 -21.46
C MET A 378 -7.48 39.25 -20.82
N CYS A 379 -6.71 39.98 -20.02
CA CYS A 379 -5.50 39.47 -19.38
C CYS A 379 -5.49 39.82 -17.90
N SER A 380 -5.17 38.85 -17.05
CA SER A 380 -5.08 39.02 -15.60
C SER A 380 -3.94 38.17 -15.04
N ASN A 381 -3.07 38.77 -14.24
CA ASN A 381 -1.91 38.11 -13.59
C ASN A 381 -1.00 37.36 -14.58
N VAL A 382 -0.79 37.96 -15.74
CA VAL A 382 0.10 37.47 -16.79
C VAL A 382 0.71 38.67 -17.50
N LYS A 383 1.99 38.57 -17.86
CA LYS A 383 2.71 39.57 -18.65
C LYS A 383 3.28 38.88 -19.87
N PRO A 384 2.47 38.66 -20.92
CA PRO A 384 2.96 37.92 -22.07
C PRO A 384 3.94 38.76 -22.89
N THR A 385 4.90 38.10 -23.50
CA THR A 385 5.71 38.68 -24.57
C THR A 385 4.87 38.68 -25.85
N ILE A 386 4.79 39.83 -26.53
CA ILE A 386 3.89 40.01 -27.68
C ILE A 386 4.67 40.51 -28.89
N THR A 387 4.63 39.75 -29.99
CA THR A 387 5.29 40.09 -31.26
C THR A 387 4.35 39.81 -32.43
N GLY A 388 4.19 40.71 -33.39
CA GLY A 388 3.35 40.45 -34.59
C GLY A 388 1.85 40.29 -34.30
N VAL A 389 1.34 40.82 -33.18
CA VAL A 389 -0.08 40.76 -32.78
C VAL A 389 -0.72 42.14 -32.92
N THR A 390 -1.96 42.22 -33.42
CA THR A 390 -2.68 43.50 -33.52
C THR A 390 -2.88 44.14 -32.14
N LYS A 391 -2.78 45.48 -32.06
CA LYS A 391 -2.85 46.23 -30.78
C LYS A 391 -4.12 45.95 -29.96
N ALA A 392 -5.24 45.64 -30.63
CA ALA A 392 -6.51 45.30 -29.99
C ALA A 392 -6.52 43.96 -29.23
N LEU A 393 -5.53 43.10 -29.53
CA LEU A 393 -5.32 41.79 -28.90
C LEU A 393 -4.12 41.77 -27.94
N GLY A 394 -3.38 42.87 -27.84
CA GLY A 394 -2.23 42.98 -26.94
C GLY A 394 -2.65 43.22 -25.49
N CYS A 395 -2.13 42.45 -24.54
CA CYS A 395 -2.27 42.71 -23.10
C CYS A 395 -1.50 44.00 -22.72
N ALA A 396 -2.10 45.18 -22.96
CA ALA A 396 -1.46 46.45 -22.64
C ALA A 396 -1.32 46.64 -21.12
N THR A 397 -0.09 46.80 -20.63
CA THR A 397 0.19 47.22 -19.25
C THR A 397 -0.25 48.67 -19.06
N SER A 398 -1.46 48.90 -18.53
CA SER A 398 -1.90 50.22 -18.10
C SER A 398 -1.33 50.54 -16.72
N PHE A 399 -0.07 51.00 -16.70
CA PHE A 399 0.44 51.91 -15.67
C PHE A 399 0.74 53.23 -16.41
N LEU A 400 0.21 54.36 -15.93
CA LEU A 400 0.22 55.72 -16.53
C LEU A 400 -0.83 56.00 -17.62
N ALA A 401 -2.12 56.11 -17.24
CA ALA A 401 -3.07 56.95 -17.99
C ALA A 401 -4.34 57.31 -17.18
N MET A 402 -4.23 57.65 -15.89
CA MET A 402 -5.34 58.35 -15.20
C MET A 402 -4.89 59.12 -13.96
N LEU A 403 -3.72 59.75 -14.04
CA LEU A 403 -3.25 60.73 -13.06
C LEU A 403 -3.24 62.13 -13.72
N LEU A 404 -4.38 62.61 -14.23
CA LEU A 404 -4.48 64.00 -14.68
C LEU A 404 -5.92 64.54 -14.82
N CYS A 405 -6.82 64.28 -13.87
CA CYS A 405 -8.06 65.05 -13.89
C CYS A 405 -8.71 65.44 -12.56
N ILE A 406 -8.32 64.92 -11.39
CA ILE A 406 -8.94 65.39 -10.13
C ILE A 406 -7.89 65.49 -9.02
N LEU A 407 -7.00 66.47 -9.17
CA LEU A 407 -6.55 67.27 -8.04
C LEU A 407 -7.69 68.23 -7.72
N LEU A 408 -8.33 68.06 -6.54
CA LEU A 408 -9.03 69.07 -5.72
C LEU A 408 -10.16 68.40 -4.93
N ALA A 409 -9.85 67.87 -3.74
CA ALA A 409 -10.67 67.98 -2.53
C ALA A 409 -10.06 67.19 -1.36
N CYS A 410 -9.61 67.92 -0.34
CA CYS A 410 -9.63 67.61 1.10
C CYS A 410 -9.51 66.17 1.65
N THR A 411 -8.50 66.03 2.53
CA THR A 411 -8.47 65.30 3.83
C THR A 411 -8.34 63.76 3.84
N PRO A 412 -7.93 63.10 4.96
CA PRO A 412 -6.97 63.45 6.03
C PRO A 412 -5.95 62.30 6.28
N LYS A 413 -5.07 62.42 7.29
CA LYS A 413 -4.38 61.25 7.89
C LYS A 413 -5.42 60.18 8.28
N ALA A 414 -5.45 59.05 7.59
CA ALA A 414 -6.36 57.95 7.93
C ALA A 414 -5.82 57.22 9.17
N HIS A 415 -6.52 57.38 10.30
CA HIS A 415 -6.38 56.51 11.47
C HIS A 415 -6.95 55.12 11.14
N ALA A 416 -6.29 54.05 11.59
CA ALA A 416 -6.81 52.69 11.47
C ALA A 416 -8.22 52.59 12.08
N SER A 417 -9.17 52.00 11.35
CA SER A 417 -10.58 51.92 11.76
C SER A 417 -10.73 50.85 12.85
N VAL A 418 -11.28 51.22 14.02
CA VAL A 418 -11.45 50.32 15.18
C VAL A 418 -12.90 49.83 15.27
N PHE A 419 -13.07 48.51 15.36
CA PHE A 419 -14.32 47.76 15.39
C PHE A 419 -14.43 47.05 16.76
N ASP A 420 -14.89 47.78 17.78
CA ASP A 420 -15.10 47.23 19.13
C ASP A 420 -16.44 46.49 19.21
N VAL A 421 -16.39 45.18 19.50
CA VAL A 421 -17.59 44.32 19.54
C VAL A 421 -18.61 44.73 20.60
N THR A 422 -18.23 45.48 21.62
CA THR A 422 -19.13 45.99 22.68
C THR A 422 -19.78 47.32 22.33
N SER A 423 -19.33 47.99 21.27
CA SER A 423 -19.94 49.24 20.80
C SER A 423 -21.42 49.05 20.45
N ALA A 424 -22.18 50.17 20.46
CA ALA A 424 -23.61 50.15 20.13
C ALA A 424 -23.93 49.53 18.75
N THR A 425 -22.95 49.49 17.83
CA THR A 425 -23.08 48.90 16.49
C THR A 425 -23.14 47.36 16.49
N TYR A 426 -22.45 46.70 17.43
CA TYR A 426 -22.29 45.23 17.48
C TYR A 426 -22.88 44.61 18.75
N GLY A 427 -22.88 45.34 19.88
CA GLY A 427 -23.70 45.07 21.05
C GLY A 427 -23.29 43.88 21.93
N ALA A 428 -22.06 43.38 21.83
CA ALA A 428 -21.58 42.28 22.67
C ALA A 428 -21.54 42.67 24.16
N LYS A 429 -21.84 41.71 25.04
CA LYS A 429 -21.75 41.88 26.50
C LYS A 429 -21.02 40.69 27.13
N PRO A 430 -20.17 40.91 28.15
CA PRO A 430 -19.62 39.80 28.94
C PRO A 430 -20.74 38.88 29.48
N GLY A 431 -20.48 37.58 29.53
CA GLY A 431 -21.39 36.52 29.94
C GLY A 431 -22.34 36.03 28.83
N SER A 432 -22.47 36.78 27.74
CA SER A 432 -23.35 36.45 26.60
C SER A 432 -22.60 35.85 25.42
N ASP A 433 -23.35 35.32 24.44
CA ASP A 433 -22.80 34.79 23.19
C ASP A 433 -22.34 35.93 22.27
N VAL A 434 -21.04 35.98 21.97
CA VAL A 434 -20.42 37.03 21.13
C VAL A 434 -20.37 36.68 19.65
N SER A 435 -20.79 35.48 19.24
CA SER A 435 -20.58 34.95 17.88
C SER A 435 -21.09 35.90 16.78
N THR A 436 -22.33 36.40 16.92
CA THR A 436 -22.95 37.30 15.92
C THR A 436 -22.28 38.67 15.88
N ALA A 437 -21.98 39.24 17.05
CA ALA A 437 -21.33 40.55 17.16
C ALA A 437 -19.90 40.50 16.57
N LEU A 438 -19.17 39.44 16.87
CA LEU A 438 -17.81 39.20 16.41
C LEU A 438 -17.75 38.94 14.90
N ALA A 439 -18.67 38.14 14.36
CA ALA A 439 -18.77 37.88 12.92
C ALA A 439 -19.08 39.16 12.13
N LYS A 440 -20.00 40.00 12.66
CA LYS A 440 -20.34 41.27 12.02
C LYS A 440 -19.18 42.27 12.09
N ALA A 441 -18.56 42.44 13.26
CA ALA A 441 -17.40 43.31 13.42
C ALA A 441 -16.24 42.89 12.51
N TRP A 442 -16.00 41.58 12.38
CA TRP A 442 -15.02 41.05 11.44
C TRP A 442 -15.38 41.36 9.99
N SER A 443 -16.62 41.11 9.57
CA SER A 443 -17.07 41.39 8.20
C SER A 443 -16.87 42.85 7.82
N ASP A 444 -17.27 43.76 8.71
CA ASP A 444 -17.16 45.21 8.47
C ASP A 444 -15.68 45.65 8.45
N ALA A 445 -14.86 45.12 9.36
CA ALA A 445 -13.41 45.37 9.39
C ALA A 445 -12.67 44.84 8.16
N CYS A 446 -13.01 43.63 7.71
CA CYS A 446 -12.39 42.97 6.56
C CYS A 446 -12.78 43.62 5.23
N ALA A 447 -13.96 44.24 5.16
CA ALA A 447 -14.43 45.02 4.01
C ALA A 447 -13.86 46.45 3.94
N SER A 448 -13.14 46.91 4.98
CA SER A 448 -12.53 48.23 5.07
C SER A 448 -11.40 48.40 4.04
N PRO A 449 -11.38 49.49 3.25
CA PRO A 449 -10.31 49.77 2.29
C PRO A 449 -9.00 50.24 2.96
N SER A 450 -9.04 50.55 4.26
CA SER A 450 -7.89 50.92 5.08
C SER A 450 -7.66 49.91 6.20
N ALA A 451 -6.44 49.84 6.72
CA ALA A 451 -6.10 48.95 7.83
C ALA A 451 -7.09 49.08 8.99
N SER A 452 -7.54 47.94 9.52
CA SER A 452 -8.63 47.86 10.48
C SER A 452 -8.27 47.00 11.69
N LYS A 453 -8.91 47.26 12.82
CA LYS A 453 -8.70 46.54 14.08
C LYS A 453 -10.04 46.11 14.68
N VAL A 454 -10.26 44.81 14.85
CA VAL A 454 -11.38 44.25 15.63
C VAL A 454 -10.94 44.09 17.07
N VAL A 455 -11.70 44.61 18.04
CA VAL A 455 -11.36 44.53 19.46
C VAL A 455 -12.41 43.71 20.20
N VAL A 456 -11.97 42.70 20.95
CA VAL A 456 -12.74 41.99 21.98
C VAL A 456 -12.20 42.44 23.34
N PRO A 457 -12.85 43.42 24.01
CA PRO A 457 -12.38 43.96 25.29
C PRO A 457 -12.37 42.92 26.41
N SER A 458 -11.76 43.25 27.53
CA SER A 458 -11.73 42.42 28.73
C SER A 458 -13.13 41.96 29.18
N GLY A 459 -13.21 40.73 29.68
CA GLY A 459 -14.46 40.07 30.09
C GLY A 459 -14.53 38.64 29.55
N THR A 460 -15.41 37.80 30.11
CA THR A 460 -15.66 36.45 29.59
C THR A 460 -16.82 36.50 28.62
N TYR A 461 -16.67 35.99 27.41
CA TYR A 461 -17.70 35.92 26.40
C TYR A 461 -17.88 34.46 25.98
N LYS A 462 -19.13 34.00 25.95
CA LYS A 462 -19.41 32.69 25.34
C LYS A 462 -19.22 32.86 23.84
N LEU A 463 -18.54 31.91 23.21
CA LEU A 463 -18.40 31.90 21.76
C LEU A 463 -18.81 30.52 21.29
N LYS A 464 -19.96 30.44 20.61
CA LYS A 464 -20.41 29.18 20.05
C LYS A 464 -19.40 28.70 19.01
N GLU A 465 -19.13 29.50 17.99
CA GLU A 465 -18.10 29.24 16.98
C GLU A 465 -17.76 30.52 16.21
N ALA A 466 -16.57 30.59 15.63
CA ALA A 466 -16.19 31.69 14.75
C ALA A 466 -15.40 31.20 13.53
N ASN A 467 -15.66 31.81 12.39
CA ASN A 467 -14.90 31.59 11.17
C ASN A 467 -14.60 32.92 10.48
N PHE A 468 -13.41 33.43 10.75
CA PHE A 468 -12.87 34.66 10.20
C PHE A 468 -12.26 34.36 8.84
N ARG A 469 -12.98 34.74 7.78
CA ARG A 469 -12.56 34.53 6.39
C ARG A 469 -12.16 35.83 5.73
N GLY A 470 -11.06 35.78 5.00
CA GLY A 470 -10.70 36.76 3.98
C GLY A 470 -11.15 36.34 2.58
N PRO A 471 -10.59 36.95 1.52
CA PRO A 471 -9.56 37.99 1.58
C PRO A 471 -10.12 39.31 2.15
N CYS A 472 -9.35 39.96 3.02
CA CYS A 472 -9.65 41.32 3.50
C CYS A 472 -9.05 42.36 2.55
N LYS A 473 -9.70 43.52 2.40
CA LYS A 473 -9.25 44.55 1.45
C LYS A 473 -7.98 45.30 1.87
N ALA A 474 -7.61 45.21 3.16
CA ALA A 474 -6.45 45.84 3.76
C ALA A 474 -5.96 45.00 4.97
N PRO A 475 -4.75 45.26 5.53
CA PRO A 475 -4.26 44.59 6.72
C PRO A 475 -5.25 44.67 7.89
N ILE A 476 -5.40 43.58 8.63
CA ILE A 476 -6.39 43.48 9.71
C ILE A 476 -5.76 42.96 11.00
N GLU A 477 -6.07 43.63 12.11
CA GLU A 477 -5.72 43.20 13.45
C GLU A 477 -6.96 42.68 14.20
N MET A 478 -6.89 41.49 14.80
CA MET A 478 -7.83 41.04 15.80
C MET A 478 -7.16 41.12 17.17
N GLN A 479 -7.66 42.01 18.01
CA GLN A 479 -7.18 42.23 19.36
C GLN A 479 -8.15 41.62 20.38
N VAL A 480 -7.80 40.47 20.97
CA VAL A 480 -8.58 39.78 22.00
C VAL A 480 -7.94 40.04 23.37
N GLN A 481 -8.62 40.79 24.21
CA GLN A 481 -8.23 41.09 25.61
C GLN A 481 -9.02 40.27 26.63
N GLY A 482 -10.21 39.78 26.25
CA GLY A 482 -11.08 38.97 27.10
C GLY A 482 -10.83 37.46 27.01
N ILE A 483 -11.72 36.69 27.65
CA ILE A 483 -11.79 35.23 27.56
C ILE A 483 -12.92 34.88 26.59
N LEU A 484 -12.60 34.28 25.45
CA LEU A 484 -13.56 33.59 24.60
C LEU A 484 -13.68 32.15 25.13
N GLN A 485 -14.89 31.71 25.45
CA GLN A 485 -15.14 30.40 26.07
C GLN A 485 -16.05 29.53 25.19
N ALA A 486 -15.56 28.33 24.85
CA ALA A 486 -16.25 27.36 24.03
C ALA A 486 -17.38 26.66 24.82
N PRO A 487 -18.39 26.11 24.14
CA PRO A 487 -19.27 25.12 24.75
C PRO A 487 -18.47 23.92 25.27
N ALA A 488 -18.80 23.39 26.45
CA ALA A 488 -18.12 22.22 27.01
C ALA A 488 -18.35 20.96 26.15
N ASP A 489 -19.58 20.77 25.67
CA ASP A 489 -19.94 19.69 24.76
C ASP A 489 -19.65 20.06 23.30
N ALA A 490 -18.78 19.28 22.65
CA ALA A 490 -18.44 19.44 21.24
C ALA A 490 -19.65 19.30 20.31
N GLY A 491 -20.69 18.56 20.71
CA GLY A 491 -21.92 18.39 19.93
C GLY A 491 -22.73 19.69 19.75
N GLN A 492 -22.41 20.75 20.48
CA GLN A 492 -23.04 22.07 20.34
C GLN A 492 -22.43 22.92 19.22
N LEU A 493 -21.29 22.49 18.66
CA LEU A 493 -20.60 23.15 17.55
C LEU A 493 -21.22 22.68 16.23
N THR A 494 -21.42 23.59 15.27
CA THR A 494 -21.96 23.19 13.95
C THR A 494 -20.84 22.72 13.02
N ARG A 495 -19.62 23.21 13.24
CA ARG A 495 -18.41 22.76 12.55
C ARG A 495 -17.68 21.67 13.38
N PRO A 496 -17.63 20.41 12.90
CA PRO A 496 -17.11 19.29 13.69
C PRO A 496 -15.59 19.28 13.86
N ASP A 497 -14.84 20.02 13.05
CA ASP A 497 -13.37 19.99 12.99
C ASP A 497 -12.68 21.22 13.59
N THR A 498 -13.39 22.33 13.89
CA THR A 498 -12.77 23.56 14.40
C THR A 498 -13.74 24.47 15.16
N TRP A 499 -13.31 25.03 16.29
CA TRP A 499 -14.06 26.05 17.04
C TRP A 499 -13.86 27.47 16.48
N VAL A 500 -12.63 27.99 16.46
CA VAL A 500 -12.28 29.30 15.87
C VAL A 500 -11.34 29.12 14.69
N GLY A 501 -11.74 29.62 13.51
CA GLY A 501 -10.94 29.54 12.29
C GLY A 501 -10.57 30.92 11.75
N PHE A 502 -9.33 31.07 11.28
CA PHE A 502 -8.82 32.18 10.48
C PHE A 502 -8.40 31.60 9.13
N GLN A 503 -9.02 32.04 8.04
CA GLN A 503 -8.82 31.41 6.72
C GLN A 503 -8.68 32.44 5.60
N TYR A 504 -7.69 32.25 4.72
CA TYR A 504 -7.47 33.08 3.50
C TYR A 504 -7.21 34.56 3.79
N ILE A 505 -6.37 34.86 4.78
CA ILE A 505 -6.09 36.23 5.22
C ILE A 505 -4.61 36.54 4.95
N ASP A 506 -4.36 37.63 4.24
CA ASP A 506 -3.04 38.23 4.13
C ASP A 506 -2.88 39.33 5.18
N MET A 507 -1.69 39.41 5.79
CA MET A 507 -1.35 40.44 6.80
C MET A 507 -2.30 40.46 8.03
N LEU A 508 -2.68 39.29 8.56
CA LEU A 508 -3.38 39.19 9.84
C LEU A 508 -2.43 39.51 11.00
N THR A 509 -2.89 40.30 11.98
CA THR A 509 -2.30 40.33 13.33
C THR A 509 -3.32 39.88 14.37
N LEU A 510 -3.11 38.73 15.03
CA LEU A 510 -3.89 38.31 16.20
C LEU A 510 -3.09 38.61 17.47
N SER A 511 -3.65 39.40 18.40
CA SER A 511 -2.98 39.79 19.65
C SER A 511 -3.92 40.14 20.80
N GLY A 512 -3.41 40.56 21.95
CA GLY A 512 -4.18 41.29 22.97
C GLY A 512 -4.16 40.71 24.39
N GLY A 513 -3.43 39.63 24.64
CA GLY A 513 -3.27 38.98 25.95
C GLY A 513 -4.45 38.09 26.38
N GLY A 514 -5.52 38.03 25.59
CA GLY A 514 -6.74 37.28 25.91
C GLY A 514 -6.63 35.77 25.76
N THR A 515 -7.68 35.07 26.20
CA THR A 515 -7.71 33.60 26.32
C THR A 515 -8.77 32.99 25.42
N PHE A 516 -8.39 31.95 24.68
CA PHE A 516 -9.28 31.02 23.97
C PHE A 516 -9.42 29.73 24.78
N ASP A 517 -10.48 29.63 25.58
CA ASP A 517 -10.77 28.49 26.47
C ASP A 517 -11.66 27.45 25.78
N GLY A 518 -11.07 26.33 25.38
CA GLY A 518 -11.70 25.27 24.61
C GLY A 518 -12.57 24.29 25.41
N GLN A 519 -12.53 24.34 26.74
CA GLN A 519 -13.33 23.49 27.63
C GLN A 519 -13.23 21.97 27.29
N GLY A 520 -12.01 21.46 27.12
CA GLY A 520 -11.69 20.13 26.57
C GLY A 520 -12.00 18.91 27.44
N ALA A 521 -12.17 19.06 28.75
CA ALA A 521 -12.23 17.94 29.70
C ALA A 521 -13.26 16.84 29.37
N LEU A 522 -14.43 17.23 28.85
CA LEU A 522 -15.45 16.27 28.43
C LEU A 522 -15.00 15.48 27.19
N SER A 523 -14.37 16.15 26.21
CA SER A 523 -13.93 15.55 24.95
C SER A 523 -12.79 14.56 25.14
N TRP A 524 -11.84 14.80 26.04
CA TRP A 524 -10.72 13.88 26.28
C TRP A 524 -11.19 12.50 26.77
N ASN A 525 -12.26 12.46 27.58
CA ASN A 525 -12.86 11.22 28.08
C ASN A 525 -13.68 10.48 27.02
N GLN A 526 -14.26 11.20 26.06
CA GLN A 526 -15.11 10.64 25.01
C GLN A 526 -14.34 10.27 23.74
N ASN A 527 -13.12 10.78 23.56
CA ASN A 527 -12.31 10.54 22.36
C ASN A 527 -11.78 9.10 22.31
N ASP A 528 -12.28 8.31 21.38
CA ASP A 528 -11.90 6.91 21.13
C ASP A 528 -11.01 6.72 19.89
N CYS A 529 -10.48 7.80 19.31
CA CYS A 529 -9.70 7.75 18.06
C CYS A 529 -8.44 6.88 18.08
N HIS A 530 -7.96 6.53 19.27
CA HIS A 530 -6.86 5.58 19.47
C HIS A 530 -7.29 4.11 19.29
N LYS A 531 -8.59 3.80 19.44
CA LYS A 531 -9.18 2.45 19.33
C LYS A 531 -10.02 2.27 18.06
N ASN A 532 -10.72 3.31 17.64
CA ASN A 532 -11.70 3.25 16.57
C ASN A 532 -11.18 3.92 15.31
N LYS A 533 -10.96 3.13 14.24
CA LYS A 533 -10.49 3.64 12.94
C LYS A 533 -11.50 4.56 12.23
N ASN A 534 -12.76 4.54 12.65
CA ASN A 534 -13.85 5.36 12.10
C ASN A 534 -14.27 6.49 13.06
N CYS A 535 -13.46 6.80 14.08
CA CYS A 535 -13.75 7.89 15.00
C CYS A 535 -13.87 9.23 14.25
N LYS A 536 -14.57 10.20 14.86
CA LYS A 536 -14.54 11.59 14.41
C LYS A 536 -13.71 12.39 15.42
N PRO A 537 -12.57 12.98 15.02
CA PRO A 537 -11.76 13.75 15.95
C PRO A 537 -12.56 14.95 16.49
N PRO A 538 -12.39 15.32 17.77
CA PRO A 538 -12.98 16.55 18.30
C PRO A 538 -12.41 17.80 17.60
N PRO A 539 -13.10 18.94 17.67
CA PRO A 539 -12.69 20.14 16.97
C PRO A 539 -11.43 20.78 17.56
N VAL A 540 -10.57 21.30 16.68
CA VAL A 540 -9.40 22.11 17.03
C VAL A 540 -9.83 23.44 17.64
N ASN A 541 -9.08 23.96 18.62
CA ASN A 541 -9.40 25.23 19.27
C ASN A 541 -9.27 26.42 18.30
N LEU A 542 -8.06 26.60 17.75
CA LEU A 542 -7.72 27.66 16.80
C LEU A 542 -7.16 27.04 15.53
N ARG A 543 -7.71 27.40 14.38
CA ARG A 543 -7.20 26.94 13.09
C ARG A 543 -6.81 28.12 12.22
N PHE A 544 -5.60 28.09 11.69
CA PHE A 544 -5.03 29.08 10.80
C PHE A 544 -4.80 28.39 9.46
N GLU A 545 -5.56 28.76 8.43
CA GLU A 545 -5.44 28.14 7.12
C GLU A 545 -5.24 29.17 6.02
N PHE A 546 -4.25 28.95 5.16
CA PHE A 546 -4.00 29.87 4.04
C PHE A 546 -3.74 31.32 4.48
N LEU A 547 -3.04 31.49 5.61
CA LEU A 547 -2.57 32.81 6.02
C LEU A 547 -1.28 33.15 5.29
N THR A 548 -1.13 34.42 4.89
CA THR A 548 0.12 34.94 4.33
C THR A 548 0.58 36.18 5.09
N ASN A 549 1.90 36.37 5.25
CA ASN A 549 2.50 37.58 5.86
C ASN A 549 1.90 37.94 7.23
N SER A 550 1.58 36.94 8.04
CA SER A 550 0.71 37.10 9.22
C SER A 550 1.45 36.92 10.54
N LYS A 551 0.85 37.39 11.63
CA LYS A 551 1.40 37.33 12.97
C LYS A 551 0.33 36.95 14.00
N VAL A 552 0.62 35.95 14.81
CA VAL A 552 -0.17 35.56 15.98
C VAL A 552 0.73 35.74 17.19
N GLN A 553 0.35 36.61 18.11
CA GLN A 553 1.19 36.93 19.24
C GLN A 553 0.40 37.15 20.51
N ASP A 554 1.02 36.93 21.67
CA ASP A 554 0.47 37.39 22.96
C ASP A 554 -1.00 36.95 23.17
N ILE A 555 -1.25 35.64 23.07
CA ILE A 555 -2.56 35.04 23.38
C ILE A 555 -2.38 33.74 24.17
N THR A 556 -3.41 33.39 24.93
CA THR A 556 -3.49 32.11 25.64
C THR A 556 -4.47 31.16 24.96
N SER A 557 -4.07 29.92 24.69
CA SER A 557 -4.99 28.84 24.35
C SER A 557 -5.07 27.84 25.50
N LEU A 558 -6.26 27.68 26.08
CA LEU A 558 -6.48 26.88 27.28
C LEU A 558 -7.39 25.68 26.99
N ASN A 559 -7.02 24.51 27.48
CA ASN A 559 -7.83 23.29 27.51
C ASN A 559 -8.55 22.98 26.19
N SER A 560 -7.81 22.81 25.09
CA SER A 560 -8.42 22.44 23.80
C SER A 560 -9.11 21.07 23.87
N LYS A 561 -10.16 20.87 23.06
CA LYS A 561 -10.82 19.57 22.90
C LYS A 561 -9.97 18.56 22.13
N PHE A 562 -9.07 19.04 21.29
CA PHE A 562 -8.11 18.30 20.47
C PHE A 562 -6.84 19.16 20.33
N PHE A 563 -6.33 19.42 19.12
CA PHE A 563 -5.21 20.35 18.94
C PHE A 563 -5.55 21.76 19.41
N HIS A 564 -4.60 22.46 20.01
CA HIS A 564 -4.74 23.86 20.39
C HIS A 564 -4.67 24.76 19.15
N MET A 565 -3.65 24.57 18.31
CA MET A 565 -3.50 25.31 17.06
C MET A 565 -3.23 24.34 15.90
N HIS A 566 -3.96 24.51 14.80
CA HIS A 566 -3.67 23.83 13.53
C HIS A 566 -3.33 24.88 12.46
N VAL A 567 -2.08 24.85 12.00
CA VAL A 567 -1.49 25.76 11.01
C VAL A 567 -1.36 24.99 9.70
N PHE A 568 -2.21 25.31 8.73
CA PHE A 568 -2.33 24.54 7.50
C PHE A 568 -2.23 25.43 6.25
N ARG A 569 -1.26 25.16 5.38
CA ARG A 569 -1.03 25.98 4.17
C ARG A 569 -0.82 27.46 4.45
N CYS A 570 -0.21 27.79 5.58
CA CYS A 570 0.23 29.16 5.88
C CYS A 570 1.59 29.43 5.24
N ASN A 571 1.85 30.69 4.90
CA ASN A 571 3.13 31.14 4.33
C ASN A 571 3.60 32.42 5.05
N HIS A 572 4.89 32.54 5.39
CA HIS A 572 5.45 33.73 6.03
C HIS A 572 4.64 34.17 7.26
N THR A 573 4.44 33.25 8.22
CA THR A 573 3.58 33.50 9.40
C THR A 573 4.34 33.28 10.70
N THR A 574 4.26 34.24 11.62
CA THR A 574 4.96 34.19 12.92
C THR A 574 3.98 33.98 14.08
N PHE A 575 4.24 32.96 14.89
CA PHE A 575 3.60 32.66 16.16
C PHE A 575 4.58 33.02 17.28
N GLN A 576 4.27 33.98 18.14
CA GLN A 576 5.22 34.41 19.18
C GLN A 576 4.58 34.72 20.51
N GLN A 577 5.28 34.50 21.63
CA GLN A 577 4.76 34.86 22.97
C GLN A 577 3.40 34.20 23.26
N LEU A 578 3.24 32.93 22.88
CA LEU A 578 2.02 32.18 23.11
C LEU A 578 2.08 31.43 24.45
N THR A 579 0.95 31.33 25.13
CA THR A 579 0.76 30.41 26.26
C THR A 579 -0.26 29.34 25.87
N ILE A 580 0.15 28.09 25.81
CA ILE A 580 -0.70 26.95 25.49
C ILE A 580 -0.67 25.97 26.67
N THR A 581 -1.84 25.68 27.24
CA THR A 581 -1.91 24.86 28.46
C THR A 581 -3.10 23.89 28.42
N ALA A 582 -2.81 22.61 28.66
CA ALA A 582 -3.75 21.56 29.04
C ALA A 582 -3.06 20.55 29.98
N PRO A 583 -3.81 19.75 30.78
CA PRO A 583 -3.26 18.72 31.66
C PRO A 583 -2.49 17.62 30.89
N ASP A 584 -1.59 16.87 31.54
CA ASP A 584 -0.78 15.83 30.88
C ASP A 584 -1.63 14.62 30.43
N GLU A 585 -2.76 14.38 31.08
CA GLU A 585 -3.73 13.35 30.70
C GLU A 585 -4.65 13.76 29.53
N SER A 586 -4.52 14.99 29.02
CA SER A 586 -5.35 15.50 27.92
C SER A 586 -4.98 14.86 26.58
N ARG A 587 -5.64 13.75 26.24
CA ARG A 587 -5.31 12.94 25.06
C ARG A 587 -5.45 13.69 23.74
N ASN A 588 -4.46 13.53 22.86
CA ASN A 588 -4.42 14.07 21.50
C ASN A 588 -4.55 15.60 21.43
N THR A 589 -3.95 16.30 22.40
CA THR A 589 -3.88 17.75 22.44
C THR A 589 -2.53 18.25 21.93
N ASP A 590 -2.31 18.25 20.62
CA ASP A 590 -1.11 18.89 20.08
C ASP A 590 -1.15 20.40 20.37
N GLY A 591 -0.01 20.99 20.76
CA GLY A 591 0.08 22.42 21.00
C GLY A 591 -0.07 23.22 19.70
N ILE A 592 0.94 23.12 18.82
CA ILE A 592 0.89 23.69 17.47
C ILE A 592 1.17 22.58 16.46
N HIS A 593 0.14 22.16 15.72
CA HIS A 593 0.28 21.24 14.59
C HIS A 593 0.43 22.04 13.29
N ILE A 594 1.54 21.83 12.57
CA ILE A 594 1.85 22.45 11.30
C ILE A 594 1.74 21.40 10.20
N GLY A 595 1.01 21.71 9.13
CA GLY A 595 0.98 20.88 7.92
C GLY A 595 0.97 21.73 6.66
N ALA A 596 1.60 21.27 5.60
CA ALA A 596 1.58 21.90 4.28
C ALA A 596 1.94 23.39 4.24
N SER A 597 2.79 23.88 5.16
CA SER A 597 3.04 25.31 5.39
C SER A 597 4.50 25.68 5.14
N THR A 598 4.78 26.92 4.76
CA THR A 598 6.14 27.41 4.44
C THR A 598 6.50 28.66 5.23
N ALA A 599 7.77 28.84 5.61
CA ALA A 599 8.25 30.05 6.28
C ALA A 599 7.45 30.38 7.56
N ILE A 600 7.37 29.41 8.48
CA ILE A 600 6.66 29.54 9.76
C ILE A 600 7.67 29.73 10.89
N ASN A 601 7.48 30.78 11.68
CA ASN A 601 8.31 31.06 12.85
C ASN A 601 7.50 30.86 14.13
N ILE A 602 7.94 30.02 15.05
CA ILE A 602 7.37 29.86 16.40
C ILE A 602 8.43 30.32 17.39
N THR A 603 8.17 31.39 18.15
CA THR A 603 9.17 31.96 19.06
C THR A 603 8.64 32.28 20.45
N HIS A 604 9.51 32.26 21.47
CA HIS A 604 9.24 32.79 22.82
C HIS A 604 7.94 32.28 23.46
N SER A 605 7.59 31.00 23.25
CA SER A 605 6.28 30.47 23.63
C SER A 605 6.39 29.38 24.71
N LYS A 606 5.37 29.27 25.56
CA LYS A 606 5.26 28.23 26.60
C LYS A 606 4.09 27.30 26.26
N ILE A 607 4.39 26.03 26.06
CA ILE A 607 3.45 25.02 25.57
C ILE A 607 3.49 23.79 26.49
N GLY A 608 2.36 23.43 27.08
CA GLY A 608 2.20 22.19 27.85
C GLY A 608 0.86 21.54 27.54
N THR A 609 0.89 20.26 27.15
CA THR A 609 -0.30 19.51 26.70
C THR A 609 -0.13 18.02 27.02
N GLY A 610 -1.08 17.17 26.58
CA GLY A 610 -0.99 15.71 26.72
C GLY A 610 -0.50 14.97 25.47
N ASP A 611 -0.08 15.68 24.42
CA ASP A 611 0.51 15.11 23.19
C ASP A 611 1.68 16.00 22.71
N ASP A 612 2.00 16.05 21.42
CA ASP A 612 3.12 16.82 20.88
C ASP A 612 2.98 18.34 21.20
N CYS A 613 4.01 18.96 21.77
CA CYS A 613 4.03 20.42 21.97
C CYS A 613 4.00 21.14 20.61
N ILE A 614 4.82 20.67 19.68
CA ILE A 614 4.83 21.11 18.29
C ILE A 614 4.93 19.85 17.43
N SER A 615 4.03 19.71 16.46
CA SER A 615 4.06 18.62 15.49
C SER A 615 4.11 19.18 14.06
N ILE A 616 4.96 18.60 13.21
CA ILE A 616 5.20 19.06 11.83
C ILE A 616 4.90 17.92 10.86
N GLY A 617 3.85 18.06 10.07
CA GLY A 617 3.40 17.10 9.06
C GLY A 617 4.01 17.33 7.67
N ASP A 618 3.54 16.58 6.69
CA ASP A 618 4.00 16.61 5.30
C ASP A 618 3.81 17.97 4.61
N ASP A 619 4.50 18.19 3.48
CA ASP A 619 4.45 19.43 2.66
C ASP A 619 4.89 20.69 3.45
N SER A 620 5.64 20.52 4.54
CA SER A 620 6.07 21.63 5.41
C SER A 620 7.53 22.02 5.20
N HIS A 621 7.79 23.30 4.94
CA HIS A 621 9.11 23.79 4.55
C HIS A 621 9.52 25.05 5.33
N GLU A 622 10.81 25.26 5.59
CA GLU A 622 11.33 26.50 6.19
C GLU A 622 10.64 26.84 7.53
N ILE A 623 10.65 25.91 8.47
CA ILE A 623 10.00 26.07 9.78
C ILE A 623 11.07 26.34 10.83
N THR A 624 10.95 27.45 11.56
CA THR A 624 11.87 27.83 12.63
C THR A 624 11.14 27.86 13.97
N VAL A 625 11.63 27.10 14.94
CA VAL A 625 11.15 27.07 16.33
C VAL A 625 12.27 27.56 17.24
N THR A 626 12.11 28.70 17.91
CA THR A 626 13.12 29.22 18.84
C THR A 626 12.56 29.63 20.19
N ASP A 627 13.34 29.52 21.26
CA ASP A 627 12.96 30.07 22.57
C ASP A 627 11.63 29.49 23.11
N VAL A 628 11.35 28.21 22.82
CA VAL A 628 10.12 27.53 23.25
C VAL A 628 10.39 26.68 24.50
N THR A 629 9.51 26.81 25.50
CA THR A 629 9.45 25.88 26.65
C THR A 629 8.30 24.90 26.42
N CYS A 630 8.63 23.62 26.33
CA CYS A 630 7.69 22.53 26.05
C CYS A 630 7.62 21.60 27.26
N GLY A 631 6.42 21.28 27.75
CA GLY A 631 6.25 20.32 28.84
C GLY A 631 5.11 20.64 29.81
N PRO A 632 4.32 19.64 30.25
CA PRO A 632 4.37 18.21 29.87
C PRO A 632 3.92 17.96 28.40
N GLY A 633 4.05 16.72 27.91
CA GLY A 633 3.61 16.30 26.56
C GLY A 633 4.56 15.32 25.85
N HIS A 634 4.46 15.18 24.52
CA HIS A 634 5.31 14.31 23.67
C HIS A 634 6.48 15.03 22.98
N GLY A 635 6.77 16.28 23.32
CA GLY A 635 7.95 16.99 22.81
C GLY A 635 7.72 17.69 21.46
N ILE A 636 8.80 17.86 20.69
CA ILE A 636 8.76 18.45 19.34
C ILE A 636 8.96 17.32 18.32
N SER A 637 7.94 17.08 17.51
CA SER A 637 7.87 15.95 16.59
C SER A 637 7.75 16.36 15.13
N ILE A 638 8.53 15.75 14.25
CA ILE A 638 8.32 15.75 12.80
C ILE A 638 7.66 14.42 12.45
N GLY A 639 6.50 14.49 11.81
CA GLY A 639 5.67 13.36 11.43
C GLY A 639 4.31 13.35 12.11
N SER A 640 3.47 12.37 11.81
CA SER A 640 3.87 11.06 11.29
C SER A 640 3.90 11.01 9.76
N LEU A 641 5.10 10.92 9.18
CA LEU A 641 5.30 10.91 7.73
C LEU A 641 5.15 9.50 7.14
N GLY A 642 4.90 9.39 5.86
CA GLY A 642 4.69 8.16 5.13
C GLY A 642 3.39 7.43 5.44
N LYS A 643 2.41 8.07 6.09
CA LYS A 643 1.12 7.44 6.42
C LYS A 643 0.20 7.36 5.21
N TYR A 644 0.15 8.43 4.42
CA TYR A 644 -0.76 8.59 3.30
C TYR A 644 -0.03 8.43 1.96
N LYS A 645 -0.80 8.12 0.91
CA LYS A 645 -0.30 8.18 -0.47
C LYS A 645 0.11 9.60 -0.77
N GLU A 646 1.23 9.74 -1.46
CA GLU A 646 1.67 11.00 -2.06
C GLU A 646 1.88 12.14 -1.04
N GLU A 647 2.20 11.80 0.21
CA GLU A 647 2.78 12.75 1.15
C GLU A 647 4.02 13.41 0.55
N LYS A 648 4.15 14.72 0.74
CA LYS A 648 5.25 15.51 0.21
C LYS A 648 6.37 15.69 1.21
N ASP A 649 7.48 16.22 0.73
CA ASP A 649 8.70 16.39 1.50
C ASP A 649 8.51 17.37 2.68
N VAL A 650 9.32 17.18 3.72
CA VAL A 650 9.47 18.11 4.84
C VAL A 650 10.91 18.59 4.87
N THR A 651 11.15 19.89 4.64
CA THR A 651 12.52 20.38 4.48
C THR A 651 12.82 21.69 5.18
N GLY A 652 14.05 21.86 5.66
CA GLY A 652 14.49 23.14 6.24
C GLY A 652 13.82 23.44 7.57
N ILE A 653 13.95 22.52 8.53
CA ILE A 653 13.39 22.67 9.88
C ILE A 653 14.51 23.05 10.84
N ILE A 654 14.34 24.13 11.60
CA ILE A 654 15.30 24.60 12.59
C ILE A 654 14.59 24.66 13.94
N VAL A 655 15.12 23.97 14.94
CA VAL A 655 14.65 24.02 16.33
C VAL A 655 15.82 24.42 17.21
N LYS A 656 15.74 25.60 17.82
CA LYS A 656 16.87 26.21 18.52
C LYS A 656 16.50 26.80 19.88
N ASN A 657 17.42 26.76 20.84
CA ASN A 657 17.26 27.42 22.16
C ASN A 657 15.94 27.05 22.87
N CYS A 658 15.58 25.76 22.87
CA CYS A 658 14.33 25.27 23.46
C CYS A 658 14.60 24.47 24.73
N THR A 659 13.64 24.47 25.66
CA THR A 659 13.68 23.67 26.89
C THR A 659 12.51 22.70 26.93
N LEU A 660 12.78 21.40 27.06
CA LEU A 660 11.78 20.35 27.15
C LEU A 660 11.77 19.76 28.57
N THR A 661 10.64 19.82 29.27
CA THR A 661 10.52 19.42 30.68
C THR A 661 9.42 18.38 30.88
N ASN A 662 9.74 17.25 31.52
CA ASN A 662 8.78 16.17 31.83
C ASN A 662 7.99 15.70 30.59
N THR A 663 8.62 15.66 29.42
CA THR A 663 8.00 15.15 28.19
C THR A 663 8.33 13.67 27.96
N GLU A 664 7.44 12.96 27.27
CA GLU A 664 7.68 11.58 26.84
C GLU A 664 8.81 11.50 25.80
N ASN A 665 8.80 12.41 24.82
CA ASN A 665 9.87 12.49 23.83
C ASN A 665 10.46 13.90 23.84
N GLY A 666 11.72 14.01 23.42
CA GLY A 666 12.40 15.28 23.24
C GLY A 666 12.24 15.76 21.81
N LEU A 667 13.22 15.40 20.98
CA LEU A 667 13.28 15.72 19.55
C LEU A 667 13.02 14.44 18.77
N ARG A 668 11.94 14.41 17.98
CA ARG A 668 11.45 13.18 17.34
C ARG A 668 11.22 13.36 15.85
N ILE A 669 11.70 12.42 15.03
CA ILE A 669 11.30 12.24 13.63
C ILE A 669 10.65 10.86 13.50
N LYS A 670 9.41 10.78 13.01
CA LYS A 670 8.62 9.53 12.97
C LYS A 670 8.01 9.29 11.60
N THR A 671 8.29 8.13 10.98
CA THR A 671 7.75 7.75 9.66
C THR A 671 7.16 6.34 9.66
N PHE A 672 6.14 6.09 8.84
CA PHE A 672 5.48 4.80 8.73
C PHE A 672 6.30 3.80 7.89
N PRO A 673 6.42 2.53 8.33
CA PRO A 673 7.26 1.53 7.70
C PRO A 673 6.75 0.99 6.36
N ASP A 674 5.50 1.23 5.94
CA ASP A 674 4.98 0.80 4.63
C ASP A 674 4.52 2.00 3.83
N SER A 675 5.35 3.05 3.81
CA SER A 675 4.84 4.29 3.25
C SER A 675 4.47 4.09 1.78
N PRO A 676 3.23 4.41 1.42
CA PRO A 676 2.69 3.96 0.13
C PRO A 676 3.40 4.67 -1.03
N SER A 677 3.93 5.88 -0.79
CA SER A 677 4.73 6.67 -1.73
C SER A 677 6.05 7.13 -1.09
N PRO A 678 7.11 7.35 -1.90
CA PRO A 678 8.35 7.96 -1.43
C PRO A 678 8.17 9.47 -1.16
N SER A 679 8.86 9.96 -0.15
CA SER A 679 9.03 11.39 0.18
C SER A 679 10.33 11.59 0.97
N THR A 680 10.69 12.82 1.31
CA THR A 680 11.94 13.15 1.99
C THR A 680 11.69 14.02 3.22
N ALA A 681 12.40 13.75 4.32
CA ALA A 681 12.55 14.64 5.46
C ALA A 681 14.02 15.04 5.58
N SER A 682 14.37 16.28 5.20
CA SER A 682 15.78 16.68 5.12
C SER A 682 16.09 18.13 5.48
N GLY A 683 17.35 18.42 5.86
CA GLY A 683 17.75 19.75 6.31
C GLY A 683 17.08 20.09 7.64
N ILE A 684 17.21 19.20 8.63
CA ILE A 684 16.59 19.31 9.95
C ILE A 684 17.67 19.56 10.99
N HIS A 685 17.60 20.69 11.69
CA HIS A 685 18.63 21.15 12.60
C HIS A 685 18.06 21.40 13.99
N TYR A 686 18.51 20.63 14.96
CA TYR A 686 18.25 20.83 16.37
C TYR A 686 19.50 21.39 17.06
N GLU A 687 19.42 22.55 17.69
CA GLU A 687 20.57 23.23 18.30
C GLU A 687 20.21 23.85 19.68
N ASP A 688 21.13 23.83 20.64
CA ASP A 688 20.98 24.52 21.92
C ASP A 688 19.72 24.08 22.71
N ILE A 689 19.58 22.78 22.97
CA ILE A 689 18.36 22.22 23.59
C ILE A 689 18.63 21.78 25.04
N ILE A 690 17.76 22.17 25.96
CA ILE A 690 17.81 21.75 27.37
C ILE A 690 16.73 20.69 27.62
N MET A 691 17.14 19.52 28.10
CA MET A 691 16.27 18.42 28.50
C MET A 691 16.16 18.37 30.03
N VAL A 692 14.95 18.37 30.57
CA VAL A 692 14.70 18.21 32.01
C VAL A 692 13.76 17.04 32.20
N ASN A 693 14.30 15.91 32.66
CA ASN A 693 13.52 14.70 32.95
C ASN A 693 12.72 14.19 31.75
N VAL A 694 13.35 14.12 30.57
CA VAL A 694 12.70 13.69 29.31
C VAL A 694 12.89 12.19 29.08
N SER A 695 11.81 11.46 28.76
CA SER A 695 11.88 9.99 28.67
C SER A 695 12.67 9.49 27.47
N ASN A 696 12.43 10.03 26.28
CA ASN A 696 13.17 9.71 25.04
C ASN A 696 13.75 11.00 24.41
N PRO A 697 14.92 11.47 24.86
CA PRO A 697 15.47 12.78 24.46
C PRO A 697 15.68 12.98 22.96
N ILE A 698 16.33 12.02 22.26
CA ILE A 698 16.63 12.12 20.83
C ILE A 698 16.14 10.85 20.12
N LEU A 699 15.25 11.01 19.13
CA LEU A 699 14.56 9.90 18.48
C LEU A 699 14.39 10.09 16.96
N ILE A 700 14.85 9.12 16.18
CA ILE A 700 14.39 8.89 14.80
C ILE A 700 13.78 7.49 14.76
N ASP A 701 12.55 7.38 14.25
CA ASP A 701 11.82 6.11 14.14
C ASP A 701 11.13 5.99 12.78
N GLN A 702 11.80 5.37 11.81
CA GLN A 702 11.18 5.05 10.52
C GLN A 702 10.26 3.81 10.55
N LEU A 703 10.05 3.21 11.73
CA LEU A 703 9.11 2.10 11.94
C LEU A 703 7.89 2.52 12.76
N TYR A 704 7.59 3.82 12.81
CA TYR A 704 6.50 4.36 13.60
C TYR A 704 5.16 3.80 13.12
N CYS A 705 4.52 2.98 13.97
CA CYS A 705 3.25 2.35 13.64
C CYS A 705 2.33 2.27 14.87
N PRO A 706 1.66 3.39 15.22
CA PRO A 706 0.91 3.50 16.46
C PRO A 706 -0.39 2.67 16.43
N TYR A 707 -0.76 2.13 17.60
CA TYR A 707 -2.00 1.39 17.86
C TYR A 707 -2.32 0.29 16.83
N THR A 708 -1.30 -0.29 16.18
CA THR A 708 -1.45 -1.30 15.12
C THR A 708 -2.34 -0.86 13.94
N GLN A 709 -2.45 0.45 13.71
CA GLN A 709 -3.29 1.01 12.65
C GLN A 709 -2.69 0.83 11.24
N CYS A 710 -1.43 0.41 11.15
CA CYS A 710 -0.66 0.15 9.93
C CYS A 710 -0.08 -1.26 9.92
N GLU A 711 0.19 -1.75 8.71
CA GLU A 711 0.97 -2.95 8.49
C GLU A 711 2.46 -2.60 8.63
N GLN A 712 3.20 -3.30 9.49
CA GLN A 712 4.62 -3.03 9.71
C GLN A 712 5.45 -3.64 8.57
N LYS A 713 5.34 -3.05 7.38
CA LYS A 713 5.98 -3.55 6.16
C LYS A 713 7.16 -2.66 5.69
N PRO A 714 8.35 -2.65 6.34
CA PRO A 714 9.54 -1.88 5.88
C PRO A 714 9.93 -2.13 4.41
N PRO A 715 10.51 -1.18 3.68
CA PRO A 715 11.03 0.09 4.20
C PRO A 715 9.96 1.17 4.29
N SER A 716 10.14 2.10 5.24
CA SER A 716 9.58 3.43 5.04
C SER A 716 10.19 3.97 3.75
N LYS A 717 9.36 4.40 2.82
CA LYS A 717 9.81 5.08 1.61
C LYS A 717 10.11 6.58 1.87
N VAL A 718 9.93 7.07 3.11
CA VAL A 718 10.33 8.41 3.51
C VAL A 718 11.84 8.43 3.76
N LYS A 719 12.61 9.04 2.86
CA LYS A 719 14.05 9.23 3.04
C LYS A 719 14.30 10.28 4.11
N ILE A 720 15.11 9.95 5.12
CA ILE A 720 15.58 10.93 6.11
C ILE A 720 17.04 11.24 5.80
N SER A 721 17.38 12.51 5.56
CA SER A 721 18.78 12.91 5.36
C SER A 721 19.09 14.27 5.96
N ASP A 722 20.37 14.57 6.18
CA ASP A 722 20.84 15.90 6.58
C ASP A 722 20.17 16.38 7.87
N VAL A 723 20.34 15.58 8.94
CA VAL A 723 19.76 15.84 10.27
C VAL A 723 20.87 16.09 11.28
N SER A 724 20.90 17.26 11.92
CA SER A 724 21.90 17.57 12.94
C SER A 724 21.28 17.78 14.31
N PHE A 725 21.86 17.15 15.33
CA PHE A 725 21.59 17.41 16.74
C PHE A 725 22.85 18.00 17.38
N LYS A 726 22.75 19.23 17.89
CA LYS A 726 23.90 19.99 18.37
C LYS A 726 23.65 20.66 19.72
N ASN A 727 24.62 20.59 20.63
CA ASN A 727 24.58 21.25 21.93
C ASN A 727 23.29 20.93 22.71
N ILE A 728 23.05 19.64 22.97
CA ILE A 728 21.87 19.16 23.69
C ILE A 728 22.29 18.68 25.06
N LYS A 729 21.73 19.28 26.13
CA LYS A 729 22.18 19.02 27.51
C LYS A 729 21.04 18.81 28.50
N GLY A 730 21.33 18.14 29.62
CA GLY A 730 20.42 18.02 30.77
C GLY A 730 20.17 16.59 31.24
N SER A 731 18.92 16.22 31.56
CA SER A 731 18.58 14.93 32.16
C SER A 731 17.53 14.13 31.37
N SER A 732 17.78 12.82 31.26
CA SER A 732 16.81 11.85 30.76
C SER A 732 16.13 11.10 31.91
N PHE A 733 14.86 10.77 31.74
CA PHE A 733 14.11 9.92 32.66
C PHE A 733 14.37 8.43 32.45
N THR A 734 14.83 8.02 31.25
CA THR A 734 15.15 6.63 30.94
C THR A 734 16.64 6.47 30.59
N PRO A 735 17.21 5.26 30.71
CA PRO A 735 18.61 5.05 30.33
C PRO A 735 18.85 5.13 28.81
N LEU A 736 17.84 5.00 27.94
CA LEU A 736 18.02 5.09 26.48
C LEU A 736 17.82 6.53 25.99
N ALA A 737 18.92 7.28 25.89
CA ALA A 737 18.86 8.72 25.62
C ALA A 737 18.80 9.06 24.13
N VAL A 738 19.45 8.24 23.29
CA VAL A 738 19.54 8.45 21.84
C VAL A 738 19.11 7.18 21.12
N LYS A 739 18.08 7.27 20.28
CA LYS A 739 17.54 6.15 19.52
C LYS A 739 17.33 6.56 18.07
N LEU A 740 18.20 6.12 17.17
CA LEU A 740 18.15 6.43 15.74
C LEU A 740 17.88 5.15 14.96
N VAL A 741 16.64 4.95 14.54
CA VAL A 741 16.19 3.72 13.87
C VAL A 741 15.62 4.03 12.51
N CYS A 742 16.37 3.63 11.49
CA CYS A 742 16.04 3.80 10.09
C CYS A 742 15.83 2.42 9.43
N THR A 743 15.11 2.37 8.32
CA THR A 743 14.85 1.15 7.56
C THR A 743 16.01 0.84 6.62
N THR A 744 16.13 -0.41 6.23
CA THR A 744 17.31 -0.88 5.52
C THR A 744 17.25 -0.65 4.01
N GLY A 745 16.03 -0.52 3.47
CA GLY A 745 15.79 -0.17 2.08
C GLY A 745 16.01 1.33 1.80
N ILE A 746 15.80 2.19 2.81
CA ILE A 746 16.09 3.64 2.75
C ILE A 746 16.71 4.06 4.10
N PRO A 747 18.03 3.85 4.29
CA PRO A 747 18.73 4.23 5.52
C PRO A 747 18.74 5.76 5.71
N CYS A 748 18.98 6.21 6.95
CA CYS A 748 19.20 7.64 7.19
C CYS A 748 20.61 8.04 6.77
N GLU A 749 20.72 9.16 6.05
CA GLU A 749 21.96 9.70 5.53
C GLU A 749 22.33 11.02 6.24
N ASN A 750 23.63 11.31 6.40
CA ASN A 750 24.12 12.58 6.93
C ASN A 750 23.46 13.00 8.27
N VAL A 751 23.43 12.08 9.24
CA VAL A 751 22.97 12.37 10.60
C VAL A 751 24.15 12.77 11.47
N GLU A 752 24.04 13.84 12.24
CA GLU A 752 25.12 14.37 13.09
C GLU A 752 24.69 14.49 14.55
N LEU A 753 25.57 14.08 15.47
CA LEU A 753 25.43 14.22 16.91
C LEU A 753 26.66 14.98 17.44
N THR A 754 26.48 16.25 17.80
CA THR A 754 27.55 17.13 18.27
C THR A 754 27.24 17.70 19.64
N ASP A 755 28.18 17.63 20.58
CA ASP A 755 28.06 18.21 21.92
C ASP A 755 26.79 17.76 22.67
N ILE A 756 26.59 16.45 22.78
CA ILE A 756 25.47 15.84 23.52
C ILE A 756 25.89 15.51 24.95
N ASP A 757 25.31 16.23 25.93
CA ASP A 757 25.59 16.14 27.36
C ASP A 757 24.33 15.82 28.19
N LEU A 758 23.90 14.57 28.11
CA LEU A 758 22.75 14.07 28.87
C LEU A 758 23.19 13.23 30.07
N THR A 759 22.42 13.32 31.15
CA THR A 759 22.62 12.55 32.38
C THR A 759 21.39 11.70 32.70
N TYR A 760 21.60 10.54 33.32
CA TYR A 760 20.53 9.71 33.87
C TYR A 760 20.87 9.39 35.32
N GLY A 761 20.02 9.85 36.25
CA GLY A 761 20.22 9.71 37.69
C GLY A 761 19.48 8.52 38.32
N GLY A 762 18.90 7.62 37.51
CA GLY A 762 18.12 6.48 38.00
C GLY A 762 18.95 5.20 38.18
N ASN A 763 18.36 4.21 38.85
CA ASN A 763 19.05 2.99 39.28
C ASN A 763 19.14 1.90 38.19
N LYS A 764 18.73 2.16 36.94
CA LYS A 764 18.64 1.16 35.86
C LYS A 764 19.91 1.02 35.00
N GLY A 765 21.06 1.50 35.50
CA GLY A 765 22.34 1.44 34.79
C GLY A 765 22.73 2.76 34.11
N PRO A 766 23.84 2.80 33.35
CA PRO A 766 24.34 4.01 32.71
C PRO A 766 23.44 4.46 31.56
N LEU A 767 23.66 5.69 31.10
CA LEU A 767 23.06 6.21 29.87
C LEU A 767 23.51 5.38 28.65
N THR A 768 22.60 5.14 27.71
CA THR A 768 22.80 4.28 26.54
C THR A 768 22.27 4.92 25.26
N SER A 769 22.74 4.43 24.11
CA SER A 769 22.28 4.81 22.77
C SER A 769 22.00 3.59 21.89
N MET A 770 21.15 3.74 20.89
CA MET A 770 20.80 2.71 19.90
C MET A 770 20.76 3.31 18.50
N CYS A 771 21.50 2.73 17.55
CA CYS A 771 21.49 3.14 16.14
C CYS A 771 21.23 1.93 15.23
N SER A 772 20.39 2.08 14.21
CA SER A 772 20.10 1.05 13.20
C SER A 772 19.93 1.69 11.83
N ASN A 773 20.67 1.21 10.83
CA ASN A 773 20.68 1.70 9.44
C ASN A 773 20.93 3.21 9.32
N VAL A 774 21.81 3.71 10.18
CA VAL A 774 22.30 5.08 10.22
C VAL A 774 23.74 5.05 10.74
N LYS A 775 24.59 5.89 10.18
CA LYS A 775 25.99 6.05 10.61
C LYS A 775 26.20 7.51 11.00
N PRO A 776 25.86 7.91 12.24
CA PRO A 776 25.95 9.31 12.60
C PRO A 776 27.41 9.74 12.76
N THR A 777 27.71 10.98 12.36
CA THR A 777 28.96 11.65 12.73
C THR A 777 28.86 12.09 14.18
N ILE A 778 29.83 11.71 15.03
CA ILE A 778 29.78 11.96 16.49
C ILE A 778 30.99 12.79 16.93
N THR A 779 30.74 13.94 17.58
CA THR A 779 31.76 14.84 18.13
C THR A 779 31.33 15.43 19.47
N GLY A 780 32.23 15.54 20.46
CA GLY A 780 31.94 16.24 21.74
C GLY A 780 30.88 15.59 22.65
N VAL A 781 30.53 14.32 22.42
CA VAL A 781 29.49 13.59 23.17
C VAL A 781 30.08 12.98 24.46
N THR A 782 29.32 12.97 25.57
CA THR A 782 29.77 12.40 26.85
C THR A 782 30.25 10.94 26.70
N LYS A 783 31.34 10.57 27.39
CA LYS A 783 32.05 9.28 27.23
C LYS A 783 31.17 8.02 27.31
N ALA A 784 30.06 8.05 28.07
CA ALA A 784 29.10 6.95 28.19
C ALA A 784 28.29 6.69 26.91
N LEU A 785 28.16 7.70 26.04
CA LEU A 785 27.47 7.63 24.74
C LEU A 785 28.44 7.39 23.57
N ALA A 786 29.75 7.51 23.80
CA ALA A 786 30.80 7.43 22.78
C ALA A 786 31.51 6.06 22.69
N SER A 787 31.16 5.07 23.50
CA SER A 787 31.80 3.75 23.49
C SER A 787 31.37 2.88 22.30
N THR A 788 32.22 2.90 21.28
CA THR A 788 32.51 1.94 20.21
C THR A 788 31.46 1.63 19.11
N PRO A 789 31.82 1.84 17.83
CA PRO A 789 31.24 1.13 16.68
C PRO A 789 31.78 -0.32 16.67
N ASN A 790 30.91 -1.28 16.36
CA ASN A 790 31.11 -2.74 16.45
C ASN A 790 31.14 -3.31 17.87
N ALA A 791 29.95 -3.59 18.40
CA ALA A 791 29.74 -4.63 19.40
C ALA A 791 28.53 -5.47 18.99
N HIS A 792 28.81 -6.64 18.41
CA HIS A 792 27.86 -7.75 18.30
C HIS A 792 27.56 -8.27 19.70
N ALA A 793 26.28 -8.22 20.14
CA ALA A 793 25.59 -9.20 20.98
C ALA A 793 24.30 -8.58 21.55
N SER A 794 23.14 -9.05 21.08
CA SER A 794 21.85 -8.86 21.75
C SER A 794 21.61 -10.02 22.71
N VAL A 795 21.63 -9.77 24.01
CA VAL A 795 20.99 -10.64 25.02
C VAL A 795 19.62 -10.02 25.33
N PHE A 796 18.54 -10.74 25.00
CA PHE A 796 17.18 -10.42 25.44
C PHE A 796 16.95 -11.07 26.81
N ASP A 797 16.67 -10.26 27.83
CA ASP A 797 16.22 -10.71 29.15
C ASP A 797 14.68 -10.66 29.22
N VAL A 798 14.06 -11.77 29.59
CA VAL A 798 12.61 -11.98 29.62
C VAL A 798 12.15 -11.79 31.06
N THR A 799 11.89 -10.55 31.44
CA THR A 799 11.14 -10.25 32.67
C THR A 799 10.04 -9.21 32.48
N SER A 800 9.88 -8.64 31.28
CA SER A 800 8.87 -7.60 31.00
C SER A 800 7.67 -8.05 30.16
N ALA A 801 7.48 -9.35 29.92
CA ALA A 801 6.42 -9.87 29.05
C ALA A 801 5.16 -10.34 29.81
N ILE A 802 4.38 -9.41 30.37
CA ILE A 802 2.92 -9.61 30.51
C ILE A 802 2.25 -8.30 30.06
N TYR A 803 1.47 -8.42 28.99
CA TYR A 803 0.77 -7.39 28.21
C TYR A 803 1.57 -6.70 27.09
N GLY A 804 1.42 -7.29 25.89
CA GLY A 804 1.31 -6.52 24.66
C GLY A 804 2.62 -6.07 24.03
N ALA A 805 3.57 -6.99 23.83
CA ALA A 805 4.68 -6.75 22.91
C ALA A 805 4.37 -7.35 21.53
N LYS A 806 4.39 -6.51 20.49
CA LYS A 806 4.80 -6.95 19.15
C LYS A 806 6.33 -7.03 19.15
N PRO A 807 6.94 -8.12 18.64
CA PRO A 807 8.38 -8.22 18.46
C PRO A 807 8.90 -7.12 17.53
N ARG A 808 10.03 -6.55 17.94
CA ARG A 808 10.92 -5.77 17.09
C ARG A 808 11.89 -6.74 16.42
N SER A 809 12.04 -6.64 15.10
CA SER A 809 13.29 -6.92 14.43
C SER A 809 13.41 -6.02 13.20
N ASP A 810 14.02 -4.85 13.37
CA ASP A 810 15.18 -4.58 12.52
C ASP A 810 16.20 -5.65 12.89
N VAL A 811 16.89 -6.33 11.97
CA VAL A 811 17.79 -5.72 11.00
C VAL A 811 17.68 -6.56 9.74
N ASN A 812 17.64 -5.94 8.56
CA ASN A 812 18.76 -6.20 7.68
C ASN A 812 19.23 -5.11 6.74
N THR A 813 20.44 -4.59 7.02
CA THR A 813 21.66 -4.77 6.19
C THR A 813 21.46 -5.71 4.98
N ALA A 814 22.34 -5.88 4.00
CA ALA A 814 22.11 -7.01 3.07
C ALA A 814 22.07 -8.34 3.89
N LEU A 815 20.98 -9.12 3.82
CA LEU A 815 20.76 -10.46 4.45
C LEU A 815 21.43 -10.81 5.81
N ALA A 816 20.66 -10.88 6.88
CA ALA A 816 21.08 -11.15 8.24
C ALA A 816 19.81 -11.39 9.04
N LYS A 817 20.02 -12.16 10.08
CA LYS A 817 19.01 -12.98 10.68
C LYS A 817 18.36 -12.15 11.78
N ALA A 818 17.04 -12.13 11.86
CA ALA A 818 16.33 -11.56 13.01
C ALA A 818 16.39 -12.54 14.18
N TRP A 819 16.94 -12.16 15.35
CA TRP A 819 17.08 -13.07 16.51
C TRP A 819 15.97 -12.87 17.54
N ILE A 820 15.22 -13.91 17.87
CA ILE A 820 14.28 -13.96 18.99
C ILE A 820 14.89 -14.88 20.05
N VAL A 821 15.33 -14.36 21.19
CA VAL A 821 15.87 -15.21 22.26
C VAL A 821 14.87 -15.29 23.41
N VAL A 822 14.45 -16.51 23.76
CA VAL A 822 13.80 -16.83 25.03
C VAL A 822 14.90 -17.37 25.94
N PRO A 823 15.54 -16.53 26.78
CA PRO A 823 16.54 -16.94 27.77
C PRO A 823 16.09 -18.08 28.66
N SER A 824 17.03 -18.66 29.38
CA SER A 824 16.77 -19.68 30.40
C SER A 824 15.80 -19.15 31.48
N GLY A 825 14.76 -19.92 31.77
CA GLY A 825 13.72 -19.58 32.74
C GLY A 825 12.39 -20.21 32.36
N THR A 826 11.41 -20.24 33.26
CA THR A 826 10.06 -20.75 32.95
C THR A 826 9.10 -19.59 32.74
N TYR A 827 8.47 -19.54 31.56
CA TYR A 827 7.59 -18.45 31.15
C TYR A 827 6.21 -18.99 30.79
N LYS A 828 5.18 -18.44 31.43
CA LYS A 828 3.79 -18.73 31.06
C LYS A 828 3.47 -18.00 29.77
N LEU A 829 3.17 -18.74 28.71
CA LEU A 829 2.79 -18.20 27.42
C LEU A 829 1.35 -18.60 27.14
N LYS A 830 0.46 -17.59 27.05
CA LYS A 830 -0.95 -17.84 26.73
C LYS A 830 -1.07 -18.46 25.33
N GLU A 831 -0.78 -17.74 24.27
CA GLU A 831 -0.70 -18.28 22.90
C GLU A 831 0.15 -17.32 22.06
N ALA A 832 0.77 -17.82 20.99
CA ALA A 832 1.56 -17.00 20.07
C ALA A 832 1.41 -17.45 18.62
N THR A 833 1.49 -16.52 17.68
CA THR A 833 1.56 -16.86 16.26
C THR A 833 2.54 -15.92 15.56
N PHE A 834 3.63 -16.49 15.09
CA PHE A 834 4.62 -15.86 14.25
C PHE A 834 4.16 -16.02 12.79
N ARG A 835 3.83 -14.92 12.13
CA ARG A 835 3.29 -14.94 10.78
C ARG A 835 4.11 -14.05 9.85
N GLY A 836 4.53 -14.60 8.72
CA GLY A 836 5.17 -13.88 7.63
C GLY A 836 4.17 -13.42 6.54
N PRO A 837 4.67 -12.95 5.39
CA PRO A 837 6.06 -13.07 4.94
C PRO A 837 7.03 -12.19 5.74
N CYS A 838 8.17 -12.78 6.11
CA CYS A 838 9.25 -12.12 6.83
C CYS A 838 10.22 -11.48 5.83
N LYS A 839 10.80 -10.33 6.17
CA LYS A 839 11.62 -9.54 5.23
C LYS A 839 13.12 -9.92 5.25
N ALA A 840 13.49 -10.86 6.10
CA ALA A 840 14.82 -11.47 6.23
C ALA A 840 14.67 -12.83 6.93
N PRO A 841 15.67 -13.73 6.88
CA PRO A 841 15.68 -14.96 7.67
C PRO A 841 15.45 -14.67 9.15
N ILE A 842 14.71 -15.53 9.84
CA ILE A 842 14.43 -15.39 11.28
C ILE A 842 15.15 -16.50 12.02
N GLU A 843 15.91 -16.19 13.05
CA GLU A 843 16.45 -17.13 14.02
C GLU A 843 15.75 -16.96 15.37
N MET A 844 15.04 -17.96 15.86
CA MET A 844 14.45 -17.98 17.20
C MET A 844 15.23 -18.97 18.06
N GLN A 845 15.87 -18.50 19.12
CA GLN A 845 16.57 -19.30 20.11
C GLN A 845 15.76 -19.40 21.40
N VAL A 846 15.14 -20.55 21.65
CA VAL A 846 14.48 -20.85 22.91
C VAL A 846 15.47 -21.61 23.79
N GLN A 847 15.93 -21.00 24.86
CA GLN A 847 16.84 -21.57 25.87
C GLN A 847 16.09 -21.94 27.16
N GLY A 848 14.94 -21.29 27.43
CA GLY A 848 14.09 -21.56 28.58
C GLY A 848 12.92 -22.51 28.31
N ILE A 849 11.97 -22.55 29.24
CA ILE A 849 10.72 -23.31 29.17
C ILE A 849 9.57 -22.33 28.89
N LEU A 850 8.95 -22.43 27.72
CA LEU A 850 7.65 -21.81 27.46
C LEU A 850 6.58 -22.80 27.91
N GLN A 851 5.67 -22.38 28.78
CA GLN A 851 4.64 -23.24 29.37
C GLN A 851 3.24 -22.74 29.04
N ALA A 852 2.41 -23.63 28.48
CA ALA A 852 1.01 -23.36 28.13
C ALA A 852 0.12 -23.32 29.38
N PRO A 853 -1.05 -22.66 29.32
CA PRO A 853 -2.10 -22.88 30.30
C PRO A 853 -2.49 -24.36 30.36
N ALA A 854 -2.65 -24.91 31.57
CA ALA A 854 -3.09 -26.31 31.73
C ALA A 854 -4.51 -26.51 31.19
N ASP A 855 -5.42 -25.57 31.48
CA ASP A 855 -6.78 -25.54 30.95
C ASP A 855 -6.81 -24.94 29.54
N ALA A 856 -7.21 -25.77 28.57
CA ALA A 856 -7.37 -25.37 27.18
C ALA A 856 -8.42 -24.27 26.98
N GLY A 857 -9.43 -24.15 27.86
CA GLY A 857 -10.44 -23.11 27.80
C GLY A 857 -9.91 -21.70 28.01
N GLN A 858 -8.68 -21.56 28.52
CA GLN A 858 -8.01 -20.27 28.66
C GLN A 858 -7.41 -19.76 27.34
N LEU A 859 -7.33 -20.61 26.32
CA LEU A 859 -6.82 -20.29 25.01
C LEU A 859 -7.94 -19.73 24.14
N THR A 860 -7.62 -18.69 23.38
CA THR A 860 -8.60 -17.98 22.53
C THR A 860 -8.68 -18.59 21.14
N ARG A 861 -7.60 -19.22 20.68
CA ARG A 861 -7.62 -20.03 19.46
C ARG A 861 -8.07 -21.44 19.75
N PRO A 862 -8.87 -22.08 18.87
CA PRO A 862 -9.30 -23.46 19.03
C PRO A 862 -8.34 -24.49 18.42
N ASP A 863 -7.34 -24.08 17.64
CA ASP A 863 -6.58 -24.97 16.76
C ASP A 863 -5.05 -25.03 17.00
N THR A 864 -4.43 -24.04 17.65
CA THR A 864 -2.97 -24.00 17.86
C THR A 864 -2.57 -23.16 19.08
N TRP A 865 -1.55 -23.60 19.82
CA TRP A 865 -0.92 -22.81 20.89
C TRP A 865 0.19 -21.88 20.39
N VAL A 866 1.22 -22.42 19.71
CA VAL A 866 2.28 -21.64 19.06
C VAL A 866 2.33 -21.94 17.56
N GLY A 867 2.07 -20.94 16.74
CA GLY A 867 2.06 -21.06 15.27
C GLY A 867 3.23 -20.32 14.61
N PHE A 868 3.76 -20.89 13.53
CA PHE A 868 4.70 -20.31 12.58
C PHE A 868 4.09 -20.44 11.19
N GLN A 869 3.75 -19.32 10.53
CA GLN A 869 2.94 -19.33 9.31
C GLN A 869 3.52 -18.41 8.23
N TYR A 870 3.62 -18.87 6.97
CA TYR A 870 4.07 -18.07 5.81
C TYR A 870 5.49 -17.49 5.97
N ILE A 871 6.43 -18.26 6.52
CA ILE A 871 7.79 -17.79 6.82
C ILE A 871 8.80 -18.44 5.87
N ASP A 872 9.59 -17.63 5.19
CA ASP A 872 10.77 -18.07 4.46
C ASP A 872 12.02 -17.95 5.34
N MET A 873 12.90 -18.95 5.30
CA MET A 873 14.19 -18.98 6.02
C MET A 873 14.08 -18.82 7.55
N LEU A 874 13.16 -19.53 8.22
CA LEU A 874 13.13 -19.66 9.69
C LEU A 874 14.27 -20.56 10.19
N THR A 875 14.85 -20.26 11.35
CA THR A 875 15.76 -21.11 12.14
C THR A 875 15.27 -21.11 13.59
N LEU A 876 14.53 -22.11 14.04
CA LEU A 876 14.16 -22.29 15.45
C LEU A 876 15.20 -23.20 16.12
N SER A 877 15.79 -22.79 17.26
CA SER A 877 16.87 -23.50 17.97
C SER A 877 16.95 -23.15 19.46
N GLY A 878 17.97 -23.62 20.19
CA GLY A 878 18.36 -23.06 21.50
C GLY A 878 18.32 -24.02 22.70
N GLY A 879 17.91 -25.26 22.52
CA GLY A 879 17.89 -26.32 23.54
C GLY A 879 16.70 -26.28 24.52
N GLY A 880 15.87 -25.25 24.46
CA GLY A 880 14.76 -24.99 25.37
C GLY A 880 13.50 -25.82 25.10
N THR A 881 12.50 -25.65 25.96
CA THR A 881 11.31 -26.52 26.03
C THR A 881 10.01 -25.78 25.75
N PHE A 882 9.15 -26.35 24.91
CA PHE A 882 7.76 -25.97 24.75
C PHE A 882 6.86 -26.99 25.48
N ASP A 883 6.40 -26.64 26.68
CA ASP A 883 5.58 -27.49 27.55
C ASP A 883 4.08 -27.18 27.36
N GLY A 884 3.38 -28.08 26.68
CA GLY A 884 1.97 -27.93 26.32
C GLY A 884 0.98 -28.20 27.48
N GLN A 885 1.45 -28.71 28.62
CA GLN A 885 0.61 -29.02 29.79
C GLN A 885 -0.63 -29.88 29.43
N GLY A 886 -0.41 -30.95 28.66
CA GLY A 886 -1.45 -31.79 28.05
C GLY A 886 -2.32 -32.64 28.99
N ALA A 887 -1.89 -32.87 30.23
CA ALA A 887 -2.49 -33.85 31.13
C ALA A 887 -4.00 -33.71 31.35
N LEU A 888 -4.51 -32.47 31.44
CA LEU A 888 -5.95 -32.24 31.56
C LEU A 888 -6.71 -32.54 30.26
N SER A 889 -6.10 -32.25 29.11
CA SER A 889 -6.71 -32.41 27.79
C SER A 889 -6.80 -33.87 27.34
N TRP A 890 -5.84 -34.72 27.71
CA TRP A 890 -5.85 -36.14 27.34
C TRP A 890 -7.07 -36.88 27.90
N ASN A 891 -7.50 -36.52 29.12
CA ASN A 891 -8.69 -37.08 29.76
C ASN A 891 -10.02 -36.52 29.20
N GLN A 892 -9.97 -35.38 28.50
CA GLN A 892 -11.13 -34.72 27.91
C GLN A 892 -11.31 -35.03 26.42
N ASN A 893 -10.32 -35.70 25.80
CA ASN A 893 -10.35 -36.04 24.39
C ASN A 893 -11.22 -37.26 24.12
N ASP A 894 -12.43 -37.04 23.59
CA ASP A 894 -13.37 -38.10 23.20
C ASP A 894 -13.39 -38.37 21.68
N CYS A 895 -12.41 -37.86 20.92
CA CYS A 895 -12.37 -37.97 19.45
C CYS A 895 -12.33 -39.39 18.90
N HIS A 896 -12.00 -40.36 19.73
CA HIS A 896 -12.06 -41.78 19.39
C HIS A 896 -13.48 -42.37 19.45
N THR A 897 -14.39 -41.79 20.25
CA THR A 897 -15.75 -42.31 20.46
C THR A 897 -16.85 -41.37 19.95
N ASN A 898 -16.54 -40.10 19.70
CA ASN A 898 -17.47 -39.07 19.28
C ASN A 898 -17.12 -38.50 17.90
N LYS A 899 -17.98 -38.72 16.90
CA LYS A 899 -17.81 -38.18 15.53
C LYS A 899 -17.90 -36.65 15.46
N ASN A 900 -18.45 -36.00 16.49
CA ASN A 900 -18.60 -34.56 16.62
C ASN A 900 -17.63 -33.96 17.64
N CYS A 901 -16.58 -34.69 18.04
CA CYS A 901 -15.57 -34.16 18.94
C CYS A 901 -14.95 -32.88 18.36
N LYS A 902 -14.53 -31.97 19.23
CA LYS A 902 -13.80 -30.78 18.80
C LYS A 902 -12.31 -31.12 18.74
N PRO A 903 -11.62 -30.87 17.60
CA PRO A 903 -10.18 -31.06 17.51
C PRO A 903 -9.47 -30.31 18.65
N LEU A 904 -8.54 -30.98 19.32
CA LEU A 904 -7.74 -30.38 20.37
C LEU A 904 -6.59 -29.55 19.78
N LEU A 905 -6.05 -28.68 20.64
CA LEU A 905 -5.03 -27.70 20.30
C LEU A 905 -3.67 -28.34 20.02
N VAL A 906 -3.12 -28.07 18.84
CA VAL A 906 -1.75 -28.44 18.47
C VAL A 906 -0.75 -27.57 19.24
N ASN A 907 0.35 -28.16 19.74
CA ASN A 907 1.39 -27.44 20.47
C ASN A 907 2.12 -26.44 19.55
N LEU A 908 2.78 -26.96 18.51
CA LEU A 908 3.55 -26.20 17.53
C LEU A 908 2.98 -26.44 16.14
N ARG A 909 2.63 -25.38 15.43
CA ARG A 909 2.14 -25.48 14.05
C ARG A 909 3.04 -24.73 13.10
N PHE A 910 3.49 -25.39 12.05
CA PHE A 910 4.32 -24.85 10.98
C PHE A 910 3.51 -24.91 9.68
N GLU A 911 3.11 -23.77 9.14
CA GLU A 911 2.34 -23.71 7.89
C GLU A 911 2.99 -22.81 6.86
N PHE A 912 3.09 -23.27 5.60
CA PHE A 912 3.66 -22.47 4.52
C PHE A 912 5.09 -21.98 4.82
N LEU A 913 5.92 -22.81 5.47
CA LEU A 913 7.34 -22.50 5.64
C LEU A 913 8.10 -22.84 4.37
N THR A 914 9.06 -22.00 4.00
CA THR A 914 9.99 -22.26 2.90
C THR A 914 11.44 -22.13 3.38
N ASN A 915 12.36 -22.93 2.85
CA ASN A 915 13.81 -22.84 3.10
C ASN A 915 14.20 -22.76 4.59
N SER A 916 13.49 -23.48 5.46
CA SER A 916 13.52 -23.27 6.91
C SER A 916 14.19 -24.42 7.68
N LYS A 917 14.54 -24.16 8.94
CA LYS A 917 15.18 -25.10 9.86
C LYS A 917 14.57 -25.00 11.25
N VAL A 918 14.23 -26.13 11.84
CA VAL A 918 13.85 -26.26 13.26
C VAL A 918 14.80 -27.28 13.84
N GLN A 919 15.60 -26.88 14.82
CA GLN A 919 16.62 -27.72 15.39
C GLN A 919 16.68 -27.60 16.90
N ASP A 920 17.25 -28.58 17.60
CA ASP A 920 17.70 -28.43 18.99
C ASP A 920 16.63 -27.77 19.89
N ILE A 921 15.43 -28.36 19.94
CA ILE A 921 14.35 -27.94 20.85
C ILE A 921 13.64 -29.15 21.43
N THR A 922 13.06 -28.94 22.62
CA THR A 922 12.22 -29.93 23.29
C THR A 922 10.74 -29.56 23.17
N SER A 923 9.88 -30.48 22.73
CA SER A 923 8.42 -30.34 22.84
C SER A 923 7.89 -31.33 23.85
N LEU A 924 7.31 -30.83 24.94
CA LEU A 924 6.89 -31.62 26.09
C LEU A 924 5.38 -31.58 26.27
N ASN A 925 4.77 -32.73 26.56
CA ASN A 925 3.38 -32.86 27.02
C ASN A 925 2.36 -32.05 26.19
N SER A 926 2.30 -32.26 24.87
CA SER A 926 1.31 -31.56 24.03
C SER A 926 -0.12 -31.96 24.41
N LYS A 927 -1.08 -31.04 24.23
CA LYS A 927 -2.52 -31.34 24.40
C LYS A 927 -3.08 -32.24 23.29
N PHE A 928 -2.44 -32.25 22.13
CA PHE A 928 -2.77 -33.04 20.94
C PHE A 928 -1.45 -33.30 20.18
N PHE A 929 -1.35 -33.00 18.88
CA PHE A 929 -0.09 -33.10 18.15
C PHE A 929 0.98 -32.19 18.73
N HIS A 930 2.23 -32.67 18.80
CA HIS A 930 3.36 -31.84 19.18
C HIS A 930 3.72 -30.86 18.06
N MET A 931 3.90 -31.36 16.84
CA MET A 931 4.21 -30.54 15.66
C MET A 931 3.30 -30.89 14.49
N HIS A 932 2.65 -29.88 13.90
CA HIS A 932 1.91 -30.01 12.64
C HIS A 932 2.61 -29.23 11.54
N VAL A 933 3.08 -29.92 10.49
CA VAL A 933 3.84 -29.38 9.36
C VAL A 933 2.97 -29.43 8.11
N PHE A 934 2.47 -28.27 7.67
CA PHE A 934 1.46 -28.21 6.62
C PHE A 934 1.83 -27.24 5.50
N ARG A 935 1.84 -27.70 4.25
CA ARG A 935 2.21 -26.86 3.09
C ARG A 935 3.61 -26.24 3.18
N CYS A 936 4.54 -26.92 3.84
CA CYS A 936 5.92 -26.48 3.93
C CYS A 936 6.73 -26.99 2.73
N ASN A 937 7.77 -26.27 2.38
CA ASN A 937 8.67 -26.59 1.27
C ASN A 937 10.13 -26.42 1.71
N HIS A 938 11.03 -27.34 1.34
CA HIS A 938 12.47 -27.24 1.63
C HIS A 938 12.76 -26.91 3.11
N THR A 939 12.25 -27.72 4.04
CA THR A 939 12.34 -27.44 5.48
C THR A 939 12.93 -28.61 6.25
N THR A 940 13.90 -28.33 7.13
CA THR A 940 14.61 -29.35 7.93
C THR A 940 14.23 -29.27 9.42
N PHE A 941 13.87 -30.39 10.01
CA PHE A 941 13.67 -30.61 11.43
C PHE A 941 14.81 -31.51 11.94
N GLN A 942 15.63 -31.09 12.90
CA GLN A 942 16.77 -31.91 13.33
C GLN A 942 17.06 -31.82 14.83
N GLN A 943 17.64 -32.86 15.43
CA GLN A 943 18.04 -32.79 16.86
C GLN A 943 16.87 -32.41 17.79
N LEU A 944 15.67 -32.91 17.51
CA LEU A 944 14.49 -32.62 18.32
C LEU A 944 14.37 -33.64 19.45
N THR A 945 13.91 -33.19 20.62
CA THR A 945 13.43 -34.07 21.69
C THR A 945 11.92 -33.88 21.85
N ILE A 946 11.13 -34.90 21.57
CA ILE A 946 9.67 -34.82 21.73
C ILE A 946 9.22 -35.87 22.72
N THR A 947 8.58 -35.46 23.81
CA THR A 947 8.23 -36.36 24.90
C THR A 947 6.81 -36.10 25.43
N ALA A 948 6.03 -37.16 25.55
CA ALA A 948 4.81 -37.22 26.35
C ALA A 948 4.64 -38.65 26.91
N PRO A 949 3.89 -38.85 28.01
CA PRO A 949 3.64 -40.18 28.56
C PRO A 949 2.94 -41.11 27.55
N ASP A 950 3.19 -42.41 27.60
CA ASP A 950 2.64 -43.41 26.68
C ASP A 950 1.09 -43.40 26.66
N GLU A 951 0.46 -43.05 27.78
CA GLU A 951 -0.98 -42.93 27.90
C GLU A 951 -1.58 -41.66 27.25
N SER A 952 -0.74 -40.75 26.72
CA SER A 952 -1.16 -39.49 26.10
C SER A 952 -1.75 -39.70 24.69
N ARG A 953 -3.05 -39.99 24.63
CA ARG A 953 -3.75 -40.30 23.37
C ARG A 953 -3.75 -39.14 22.37
N ASN A 954 -3.63 -39.46 21.07
CA ASN A 954 -3.57 -38.53 19.94
C ASN A 954 -2.45 -37.49 20.01
N THR A 955 -1.31 -37.85 20.58
CA THR A 955 -0.12 -37.00 20.62
C THR A 955 0.85 -37.33 19.48
N ASP A 956 0.42 -37.24 18.22
CA ASP A 956 1.33 -37.37 17.09
C ASP A 956 2.51 -36.41 17.29
N ALA A 957 3.73 -36.92 17.22
CA ALA A 957 4.91 -36.10 17.47
C ALA A 957 5.16 -35.13 16.31
N ILE A 958 5.26 -35.63 15.07
CA ILE A 958 5.34 -34.78 13.87
C ILE A 958 4.34 -35.27 12.83
N HIS A 959 3.33 -34.46 12.57
CA HIS A 959 2.30 -34.72 11.55
C HIS A 959 2.54 -33.84 10.31
N ILE A 960 2.82 -34.44 9.16
CA ILE A 960 3.12 -33.75 7.89
C ILE A 960 1.94 -33.87 6.93
N GLY A 961 1.54 -32.78 6.28
CA GLY A 961 0.57 -32.82 5.18
C GLY A 961 0.85 -31.75 4.12
N ALA A 962 0.48 -32.03 2.88
CA ALA A 962 0.58 -31.10 1.75
C ALA A 962 1.96 -30.47 1.54
N SER A 963 3.04 -31.13 1.96
CA SER A 963 4.39 -30.53 2.07
C SER A 963 5.39 -31.21 1.15
N THR A 964 6.38 -30.46 0.68
CA THR A 964 7.41 -30.98 -0.24
C THR A 964 8.83 -30.75 0.30
N ALA A 965 9.77 -31.66 0.04
CA ALA A 965 11.18 -31.49 0.41
C ALA A 965 11.38 -31.24 1.92
N ILE A 966 10.86 -32.15 2.76
CA ILE A 966 10.96 -32.07 4.23
C ILE A 966 11.98 -33.09 4.73
N ASN A 967 12.93 -32.64 5.55
CA ASN A 967 13.94 -33.52 6.16
C ASN A 967 13.75 -33.56 7.67
N ILE A 968 13.64 -34.74 8.27
CA ILE A 968 13.63 -34.94 9.73
C ILE A 968 14.85 -35.76 10.11
N THR A 969 15.76 -35.24 10.94
CA THR A 969 17.01 -35.95 11.25
C THR A 969 17.41 -35.95 12.72
N HIS A 970 18.22 -36.93 13.16
CA HIS A 970 18.92 -36.93 14.45
C HIS A 970 18.02 -36.66 15.68
N SER A 971 16.76 -37.09 15.66
CA SER A 971 15.76 -36.69 16.66
C SER A 971 15.35 -37.86 17.56
N LYS A 972 15.01 -37.57 18.82
CA LYS A 972 14.52 -38.53 19.81
C LYS A 972 13.07 -38.21 20.16
N ILE A 973 12.18 -39.16 19.92
CA ILE A 973 10.74 -38.96 20.02
C ILE A 973 10.12 -40.09 20.82
N GLY A 974 9.29 -39.79 21.81
CA GLY A 974 8.46 -40.74 22.55
C GLY A 974 7.14 -40.10 22.96
N THR A 975 6.02 -40.63 22.48
CA THR A 975 4.67 -40.04 22.64
C THR A 975 3.63 -41.15 22.71
N GLY A 976 2.37 -40.82 23.01
CA GLY A 976 1.30 -41.83 23.06
C GLY A 976 0.71 -42.23 21.69
N ASP A 977 1.13 -41.60 20.59
CA ASP A 977 0.64 -41.88 19.22
C ASP A 977 1.80 -41.92 18.18
N ASP A 978 1.53 -41.65 16.89
CA ASP A 978 2.49 -41.69 15.77
C ASP A 978 3.74 -40.81 16.03
N CYS A 979 4.93 -41.44 16.03
CA CYS A 979 6.22 -40.77 16.13
C CYS A 979 6.40 -39.76 14.98
N ILE A 980 6.14 -40.21 13.75
CA ILE A 980 6.04 -39.36 12.56
C ILE A 980 4.88 -39.88 11.71
N SER A 981 4.04 -38.97 11.24
CA SER A 981 2.90 -39.25 10.37
C SER A 981 2.98 -38.40 9.10
N ILE A 982 2.92 -39.02 7.92
CA ILE A 982 3.03 -38.36 6.61
C ILE A 982 1.71 -38.54 5.84
N GLY A 983 0.95 -37.48 5.70
CA GLY A 983 -0.38 -37.46 5.09
C GLY A 983 -0.41 -37.01 3.63
N ASN A 984 -1.64 -36.84 3.14
CA ASN A 984 -2.01 -36.44 1.77
C ASN A 984 -1.15 -35.29 1.18
N ASP A 985 -0.91 -35.31 -0.13
CA ASP A 985 -0.24 -34.24 -0.91
C ASP A 985 1.22 -33.99 -0.48
N SER A 986 1.89 -35.01 0.06
CA SER A 986 3.27 -34.91 0.60
C SER A 986 4.30 -35.55 -0.32
N HIS A 987 5.37 -34.81 -0.65
CA HIS A 987 6.36 -35.24 -1.64
C HIS A 987 7.80 -35.05 -1.12
N GLN A 988 8.73 -35.93 -1.50
CA GLN A 988 10.15 -35.77 -1.20
C GLN A 988 10.42 -35.59 0.30
N ILE A 989 9.96 -36.54 1.12
CA ILE A 989 10.12 -36.49 2.58
C ILE A 989 11.22 -37.46 3.00
N THR A 990 12.23 -36.97 3.73
CA THR A 990 13.34 -37.78 4.23
C THR A 990 13.34 -37.79 5.75
N VAL A 991 13.41 -38.96 6.36
CA VAL A 991 13.54 -39.16 7.81
C VAL A 991 14.81 -39.97 8.05
N THR A 992 15.83 -39.40 8.72
CA THR A 992 17.07 -40.14 9.02
C THR A 992 17.50 -40.06 10.48
N ASP A 993 18.19 -41.08 10.98
CA ASP A 993 18.84 -40.98 12.30
C ASP A 993 17.86 -40.67 13.45
N VAL A 994 16.60 -41.13 13.35
CA VAL A 994 15.56 -40.87 14.35
C VAL A 994 15.40 -42.06 15.29
N THR A 995 15.36 -41.80 16.59
CA THR A 995 14.94 -42.78 17.60
C THR A 995 13.50 -42.52 18.01
N CYS A 996 12.61 -43.48 17.74
CA CYS A 996 11.20 -43.42 18.10
C CYS A 996 10.89 -44.41 19.22
N GLY A 997 10.11 -43.98 20.20
CA GLY A 997 9.43 -44.85 21.13
C GLY A 997 9.51 -44.39 22.58
N PRO A 998 8.50 -44.75 23.40
CA PRO A 998 7.30 -45.56 23.09
C PRO A 998 6.25 -44.82 22.23
N GLY A 999 5.15 -45.49 21.86
CA GLY A 999 4.07 -44.94 21.00
C GLY A 999 3.83 -45.74 19.70
N HIS A 1000 3.34 -45.08 18.65
CA HIS A 1000 3.33 -45.65 17.29
C HIS A 1000 4.58 -45.16 16.52
N GLY A 1001 5.07 -45.94 15.55
CA GLY A 1001 6.32 -45.65 14.84
C GLY A 1001 6.21 -44.59 13.74
N ILE A 1002 6.82 -44.87 12.59
CA ILE A 1002 6.87 -43.95 11.44
C ILE A 1002 5.85 -44.39 10.39
N ASN A 1003 4.88 -43.53 10.09
CA ASN A 1003 3.67 -43.88 9.37
C ASN A 1003 3.44 -42.98 8.16
N ILE A 1004 2.92 -43.56 7.08
CA ILE A 1004 2.37 -42.85 5.92
C ILE A 1004 0.86 -43.08 5.93
N GLY A 1005 0.09 -41.99 5.94
CA GLY A 1005 -1.36 -41.98 5.99
C GLY A 1005 -1.93 -41.50 7.33
N SER A 1006 -3.25 -41.49 7.49
CA SER A 1006 -4.23 -42.24 6.70
C SER A 1006 -4.58 -41.59 5.37
N LEU A 1007 -4.22 -42.26 4.27
CA LEU A 1007 -4.54 -41.81 2.92
C LEU A 1007 -5.92 -42.29 2.47
N GLY A 1008 -6.50 -41.59 1.50
CA GLY A 1008 -7.80 -41.94 0.91
C GLY A 1008 -8.99 -41.56 1.79
N LYS A 1009 -8.81 -40.60 2.71
CA LYS A 1009 -9.89 -40.11 3.58
C LYS A 1009 -10.72 -39.02 2.90
N TYR A 1010 -10.14 -38.25 1.99
CA TYR A 1010 -10.69 -36.99 1.50
C TYR A 1010 -11.21 -37.09 0.06
N LYS A 1011 -12.26 -36.30 -0.25
CA LYS A 1011 -12.86 -36.22 -1.61
C LYS A 1011 -11.87 -35.78 -2.69
N GLU A 1012 -10.85 -35.02 -2.31
CA GLU A 1012 -9.76 -34.56 -3.15
C GLU A 1012 -8.44 -35.07 -2.56
N GLU A 1013 -8.26 -36.38 -2.60
CA GLU A 1013 -7.01 -37.03 -2.24
C GLU A 1013 -5.99 -36.83 -3.36
N LYS A 1014 -4.74 -36.57 -2.99
CA LYS A 1014 -3.62 -36.33 -3.88
C LYS A 1014 -2.49 -37.29 -3.56
N ASP A 1015 -1.50 -37.31 -4.44
CA ASP A 1015 -0.41 -38.27 -4.38
C ASP A 1015 0.53 -38.02 -3.19
N VAL A 1016 1.17 -39.09 -2.71
CA VAL A 1016 2.27 -39.06 -1.74
C VAL A 1016 3.45 -39.77 -2.37
N THR A 1017 4.56 -39.06 -2.60
CA THR A 1017 5.66 -39.63 -3.41
C THR A 1017 7.06 -39.31 -2.91
N GLY A 1018 7.99 -40.24 -3.06
CA GLY A 1018 9.41 -39.98 -2.77
C GLY A 1018 9.67 -39.85 -1.28
N ILE A 1019 9.30 -40.87 -0.51
CA ILE A 1019 9.50 -40.91 0.95
C ILE A 1019 10.69 -41.79 1.26
N ILE A 1020 11.65 -41.32 2.05
CA ILE A 1020 12.82 -42.07 2.46
C ILE A 1020 12.89 -42.05 3.98
N VAL A 1021 12.99 -43.21 4.61
CA VAL A 1021 13.18 -43.38 6.05
C VAL A 1021 14.41 -44.24 6.23
N LYS A 1022 15.47 -43.70 6.85
CA LYS A 1022 16.78 -44.35 6.87
C LYS A 1022 17.49 -44.26 8.21
N ASN A 1023 18.18 -45.32 8.62
CA ASN A 1023 19.02 -45.30 9.84
C ASN A 1023 18.24 -44.92 11.12
N CYS A 1024 17.01 -45.42 11.27
CA CYS A 1024 16.16 -45.10 12.41
C CYS A 1024 16.09 -46.27 13.40
N THR A 1025 15.93 -45.98 14.69
CA THR A 1025 15.73 -46.99 15.74
C THR A 1025 14.35 -46.84 16.37
N LEU A 1026 13.54 -47.90 16.37
CA LEU A 1026 12.20 -47.90 16.97
C LEU A 1026 12.20 -48.84 18.18
N THR A 1027 11.89 -48.31 19.37
CA THR A 1027 11.99 -49.04 20.64
C THR A 1027 10.64 -49.05 21.36
N ASN A 1028 10.13 -50.23 21.72
CA ASN A 1028 8.86 -50.37 22.45
C ASN A 1028 7.66 -49.68 21.79
N THR A 1029 7.65 -49.55 20.46
CA THR A 1029 6.51 -48.98 19.74
C THR A 1029 5.48 -50.05 19.39
N GLU A 1030 4.20 -49.67 19.31
CA GLU A 1030 3.14 -50.56 18.83
C GLU A 1030 3.30 -50.82 17.32
N ASN A 1031 3.62 -49.80 16.54
CA ASN A 1031 3.88 -49.94 15.10
C ASN A 1031 5.33 -49.57 14.80
N GLY A 1032 5.95 -50.24 13.84
CA GLY A 1032 7.27 -49.91 13.32
C GLY A 1032 7.15 -48.94 12.15
N VAL A 1033 7.34 -49.44 10.94
CA VAL A 1033 7.15 -48.67 9.69
C VAL A 1033 5.84 -49.09 9.02
N ARG A 1034 4.97 -48.13 8.71
CA ARG A 1034 3.60 -48.43 8.24
C ARG A 1034 3.13 -47.51 7.11
N ILE A 1035 2.41 -48.07 6.14
CA ILE A 1035 1.57 -47.35 5.18
C ILE A 1035 0.11 -47.73 5.45
N LYS A 1036 -0.79 -46.75 5.67
CA LYS A 1036 -2.21 -46.98 5.99
C LYS A 1036 -3.14 -46.20 5.05
N THR A 1037 -4.11 -46.88 4.45
CA THR A 1037 -5.13 -46.24 3.58
C THR A 1037 -6.55 -46.67 3.96
N PHE A 1038 -7.52 -45.76 3.81
CA PHE A 1038 -8.92 -46.06 4.05
C PHE A 1038 -9.47 -47.01 2.97
N PRO A 1039 -10.31 -47.99 3.36
CA PRO A 1039 -10.84 -48.98 2.43
C PRO A 1039 -11.82 -48.39 1.40
N ASP A 1040 -12.60 -47.36 1.73
CA ASP A 1040 -13.58 -46.73 0.81
C ASP A 1040 -13.13 -45.33 0.39
N SER A 1041 -11.97 -45.22 -0.23
CA SER A 1041 -11.45 -43.88 -0.55
C SER A 1041 -12.26 -43.23 -1.67
N PRO A 1042 -12.76 -42.00 -1.49
CA PRO A 1042 -13.72 -41.41 -2.43
C PRO A 1042 -13.06 -41.03 -3.78
N SER A 1043 -11.77 -40.70 -3.79
CA SER A 1043 -11.00 -40.30 -4.98
C SER A 1043 -9.73 -41.14 -5.16
N PRO A 1044 -9.27 -41.33 -6.42
CA PRO A 1044 -8.01 -42.03 -6.69
C PRO A 1044 -6.79 -41.15 -6.38
N SER A 1045 -5.73 -41.76 -5.85
CA SER A 1045 -4.40 -41.14 -5.67
C SER A 1045 -3.33 -42.22 -5.63
N THR A 1046 -2.05 -41.84 -5.58
CA THR A 1046 -0.91 -42.75 -5.57
C THR A 1046 0.01 -42.51 -4.38
N ALA A 1047 0.39 -43.57 -3.68
CA ALA A 1047 1.49 -43.58 -2.72
C ALA A 1047 2.68 -44.34 -3.32
N SER A 1048 3.75 -43.66 -3.71
CA SER A 1048 4.85 -44.32 -4.43
C SER A 1048 6.27 -43.82 -4.20
N GLY A 1049 7.26 -44.66 -4.46
CA GLY A 1049 8.67 -44.33 -4.23
C GLY A 1049 8.96 -44.15 -2.75
N ILE A 1050 8.62 -45.16 -1.95
CA ILE A 1050 8.71 -45.15 -0.49
C ILE A 1050 9.79 -46.15 -0.06
N HIS A 1051 10.82 -45.69 0.62
CA HIS A 1051 11.99 -46.49 0.94
C HIS A 1051 12.27 -46.45 2.45
N TYR A 1052 12.19 -47.59 3.10
CA TYR A 1052 12.64 -47.81 4.48
C TYR A 1052 13.98 -48.56 4.43
N GLU A 1053 15.06 -47.97 4.94
CA GLU A 1053 16.42 -48.54 4.88
C GLU A 1053 17.12 -48.48 6.24
N ASP A 1054 17.94 -49.47 6.59
CA ASP A 1054 18.80 -49.44 7.78
C ASP A 1054 18.01 -49.20 9.09
N ILE A 1055 16.91 -49.92 9.30
CA ILE A 1055 16.02 -49.69 10.47
C ILE A 1055 16.30 -50.70 11.58
N ILE A 1056 16.55 -50.22 12.81
CA ILE A 1056 16.69 -51.06 13.99
C ILE A 1056 15.38 -51.09 14.77
N MET A 1057 14.84 -52.27 15.03
CA MET A 1057 13.64 -52.48 15.82
C MET A 1057 14.02 -53.09 17.16
N VAL A 1058 13.53 -52.56 18.27
CA VAL A 1058 13.74 -53.10 19.61
C VAL A 1058 12.39 -53.27 20.27
N ASN A 1059 11.92 -54.51 20.38
CA ASN A 1059 10.66 -54.84 21.03
C ASN A 1059 9.43 -54.13 20.41
N VAL A 1060 9.34 -54.11 19.08
CA VAL A 1060 8.24 -53.44 18.34
C VAL A 1060 7.08 -54.40 18.07
N SER A 1061 5.84 -54.02 18.36
CA SER A 1061 4.70 -54.95 18.27
C SER A 1061 4.33 -55.33 16.84
N ASN A 1062 4.21 -54.35 15.94
CA ASN A 1062 3.93 -54.56 14.52
C ASN A 1062 5.05 -53.90 13.70
N PRO A 1063 6.16 -54.61 13.40
CA PRO A 1063 7.36 -54.01 12.80
C PRO A 1063 7.19 -53.42 11.39
N ILE A 1064 6.60 -54.16 10.44
CA ILE A 1064 6.51 -53.73 9.02
C ILE A 1064 5.08 -53.88 8.53
N LEU A 1065 4.46 -52.78 8.05
CA LEU A 1065 3.06 -52.76 7.65
C LEU A 1065 2.77 -52.02 6.33
N ILE A 1066 1.92 -52.62 5.52
CA ILE A 1066 1.04 -51.95 4.55
C ILE A 1066 -0.38 -52.40 4.89
N ASP A 1067 -1.28 -51.47 5.15
CA ASP A 1067 -2.67 -51.75 5.52
C ASP A 1067 -3.64 -50.85 4.75
N GLN A 1068 -4.14 -51.35 3.62
CA GLN A 1068 -5.16 -50.67 2.82
C GLN A 1068 -6.60 -50.89 3.32
N LEU A 1069 -6.76 -51.58 4.45
CA LEU A 1069 -8.04 -51.81 5.11
C LEU A 1069 -8.12 -51.05 6.44
N TYR A 1070 -7.32 -50.00 6.59
CA TYR A 1070 -7.25 -49.21 7.81
C TYR A 1070 -8.59 -48.49 8.03
N CYS A 1071 -9.35 -48.93 9.02
CA CYS A 1071 -10.63 -48.34 9.39
C CYS A 1071 -10.80 -48.24 10.92
N PRO A 1072 -10.33 -47.14 11.53
CA PRO A 1072 -10.34 -47.00 12.98
C PRO A 1072 -11.72 -46.58 13.52
N TYR A 1073 -12.07 -47.12 14.70
CA TYR A 1073 -13.16 -46.67 15.59
C TYR A 1073 -14.59 -46.57 15.01
N THR A 1074 -15.04 -47.52 14.19
CA THR A 1074 -16.39 -47.57 13.58
C THR A 1074 -16.80 -46.32 12.76
N GLN A 1075 -15.84 -45.45 12.42
CA GLN A 1075 -16.07 -44.18 11.74
C GLN A 1075 -16.10 -44.29 10.21
N CYS A 1076 -15.72 -45.43 9.65
CA CYS A 1076 -15.76 -45.73 8.22
C CYS A 1076 -16.52 -47.04 7.98
N GLU A 1077 -17.19 -47.12 6.83
CA GLU A 1077 -17.70 -48.38 6.33
C GLU A 1077 -16.53 -49.14 5.69
N GLN A 1078 -16.32 -50.42 6.05
CA GLN A 1078 -15.29 -51.25 5.42
C GLN A 1078 -15.73 -51.68 4.01
N LYS A 1079 -15.82 -50.72 3.09
CA LYS A 1079 -16.17 -50.92 1.68
C LYS A 1079 -14.92 -50.82 0.80
N PRO A 1080 -14.11 -51.90 0.66
CA PRO A 1080 -13.06 -51.92 -0.34
C PRO A 1080 -13.63 -51.70 -1.76
N PRO A 1081 -12.85 -51.19 -2.73
CA PRO A 1081 -11.41 -51.02 -2.68
C PRO A 1081 -10.93 -49.62 -2.30
N SER A 1082 -9.77 -49.56 -1.63
CA SER A 1082 -9.02 -48.31 -1.52
C SER A 1082 -8.53 -47.92 -2.92
N LYS A 1083 -8.97 -46.77 -3.42
CA LYS A 1083 -8.54 -46.18 -4.70
C LYS A 1083 -7.14 -45.57 -4.64
N VAL A 1084 -6.46 -45.65 -3.49
CA VAL A 1084 -5.06 -45.25 -3.34
C VAL A 1084 -4.17 -46.36 -3.91
N LYS A 1085 -3.45 -46.11 -4.99
CA LYS A 1085 -2.48 -47.05 -5.57
C LYS A 1085 -1.17 -47.01 -4.79
N ILE A 1086 -0.71 -48.14 -4.24
CA ILE A 1086 0.61 -48.25 -3.60
C ILE A 1086 1.59 -48.90 -4.56
N SER A 1087 2.73 -48.25 -4.82
CA SER A 1087 3.75 -48.82 -5.72
C SER A 1087 5.18 -48.38 -5.39
N ASN A 1088 6.19 -49.15 -5.84
CA ASN A 1088 7.61 -48.83 -5.64
C ASN A 1088 7.94 -48.60 -4.16
N VAL A 1089 7.74 -49.62 -3.32
CA VAL A 1089 7.98 -49.57 -1.88
C VAL A 1089 9.10 -50.53 -1.51
N SER A 1090 10.18 -50.08 -0.86
CA SER A 1090 11.25 -50.97 -0.42
C SER A 1090 11.45 -50.95 1.08
N PHE A 1091 11.67 -52.12 1.67
CA PHE A 1091 12.10 -52.32 3.05
C PHE A 1091 13.46 -53.02 3.02
N LYS A 1092 14.52 -52.35 3.44
CA LYS A 1092 15.90 -52.80 3.24
C LYS A 1092 16.72 -52.73 4.54
N ASN A 1093 17.52 -53.76 4.82
CA ASN A 1093 18.41 -53.83 5.98
C ASN A 1093 17.71 -53.51 7.32
N ILE A 1094 16.55 -54.13 7.58
CA ILE A 1094 15.78 -53.92 8.81
C ILE A 1094 16.13 -55.01 9.81
N LYS A 1095 16.60 -54.66 11.02
CA LYS A 1095 17.15 -55.61 12.00
C LYS A 1095 16.62 -55.43 13.41
N GLY A 1096 16.66 -56.47 14.24
CA GLY A 1096 16.41 -56.36 15.69
C GLY A 1096 15.32 -57.30 16.22
N SER A 1097 14.41 -56.82 17.08
CA SER A 1097 13.41 -57.65 17.76
C SER A 1097 11.96 -57.15 17.66
N SER A 1098 11.04 -58.10 17.51
CA SER A 1098 9.59 -57.90 17.54
C SER A 1098 9.02 -58.28 18.91
N PHE A 1099 7.94 -57.63 19.35
CA PHE A 1099 7.19 -58.00 20.55
C PHE A 1099 6.06 -58.99 20.24
N THR A 1100 5.55 -59.02 19.01
CA THR A 1100 4.55 -60.01 18.57
C THR A 1100 5.14 -60.94 17.50
N PRO A 1101 4.59 -62.15 17.32
CA PRO A 1101 5.04 -63.05 16.28
C PRO A 1101 4.73 -62.54 14.86
N LEU A 1102 3.77 -61.63 14.65
CA LEU A 1102 3.47 -61.08 13.31
C LEU A 1102 4.39 -59.90 13.00
N ALA A 1103 5.49 -60.17 12.31
CA ALA A 1103 6.51 -59.15 12.05
C ALA A 1103 6.30 -58.35 10.75
N VAL A 1104 5.70 -58.97 9.74
CA VAL A 1104 5.47 -58.36 8.42
C VAL A 1104 4.00 -58.53 8.03
N LYS A 1105 3.27 -57.43 7.84
CA LYS A 1105 1.89 -57.43 7.37
C LYS A 1105 1.76 -56.53 6.13
N LEU A 1106 1.66 -57.13 4.94
CA LEU A 1106 1.50 -56.40 3.68
C LEU A 1106 0.13 -56.71 3.06
N VAL A 1107 -0.89 -55.94 3.42
CA VAL A 1107 -2.28 -56.16 3.02
C VAL A 1107 -2.74 -55.03 2.10
N CYS A 1108 -2.92 -55.37 0.83
CA CYS A 1108 -3.40 -54.47 -0.22
C CYS A 1108 -4.83 -54.83 -0.61
N THR A 1109 -5.59 -53.84 -1.05
CA THR A 1109 -7.02 -53.96 -1.33
C THR A 1109 -7.27 -54.75 -2.61
N MET A 1110 -8.38 -55.49 -2.70
CA MET A 1110 -8.70 -56.28 -3.88
C MET A 1110 -8.93 -55.38 -5.11
N GLY A 1111 -8.38 -55.75 -6.27
CA GLY A 1111 -8.54 -55.00 -7.53
C GLY A 1111 -7.49 -53.91 -7.78
N ILE A 1112 -6.76 -53.47 -6.74
CA ILE A 1112 -5.63 -52.52 -6.87
C ILE A 1112 -4.44 -53.12 -6.10
N PRO A 1113 -3.64 -54.01 -6.72
CA PRO A 1113 -2.49 -54.64 -6.04
C PRO A 1113 -1.40 -53.64 -5.69
N CYS A 1114 -0.63 -53.92 -4.65
CA CYS A 1114 0.62 -53.20 -4.42
C CYS A 1114 1.69 -53.69 -5.42
N GLU A 1115 2.27 -52.75 -6.16
CA GLU A 1115 3.23 -53.03 -7.23
C GLU A 1115 4.67 -52.71 -6.80
N ASN A 1116 5.65 -53.51 -7.25
CA ASN A 1116 7.09 -53.27 -7.00
C ASN A 1116 7.41 -53.05 -5.50
N VAL A 1117 6.95 -53.97 -4.65
CA VAL A 1117 7.30 -53.99 -3.23
C VAL A 1117 8.56 -54.85 -3.04
N GLU A 1118 9.51 -54.41 -2.24
CA GLU A 1118 10.78 -55.12 -2.00
C GLU A 1118 11.03 -55.31 -0.50
N LEU A 1119 11.52 -56.49 -0.12
CA LEU A 1119 11.98 -56.83 1.22
C LEU A 1119 13.40 -57.40 1.11
N THR A 1120 14.40 -56.63 1.54
CA THR A 1120 15.81 -56.99 1.36
C THR A 1120 16.57 -56.91 2.69
N ASP A 1121 17.40 -57.90 3.00
CA ASP A 1121 18.28 -57.93 4.18
C ASP A 1121 17.56 -57.69 5.53
N THR A 1122 16.33 -58.20 5.66
CA THR A 1122 15.51 -58.07 6.89
C THR A 1122 15.76 -59.22 7.86
N ASP A 1123 16.24 -58.90 9.07
CA ASP A 1123 16.59 -59.86 10.13
C ASP A 1123 15.99 -59.45 11.50
N LEU A 1124 14.77 -59.91 11.76
CA LEU A 1124 14.08 -59.71 13.04
C LEU A 1124 14.08 -60.99 13.86
N THR A 1125 14.06 -60.85 15.17
CA THR A 1125 13.97 -61.93 16.16
C THR A 1125 12.75 -61.73 17.06
N TYR A 1126 12.18 -62.82 17.59
CA TYR A 1126 11.10 -62.76 18.57
C TYR A 1126 11.49 -63.62 19.76
N GLY A 1127 11.58 -62.99 20.94
CA GLY A 1127 12.01 -63.66 22.18
C GLY A 1127 10.85 -64.13 23.08
N GLY A 1128 9.59 -64.00 22.63
CA GLY A 1128 8.43 -64.37 23.43
C GLY A 1128 7.92 -65.80 23.18
N ASN A 1129 6.97 -66.24 24.01
CA ASN A 1129 6.53 -67.64 24.04
C ASN A 1129 5.37 -67.97 23.06
N LYS A 1130 4.99 -67.05 22.16
CA LYS A 1130 3.79 -67.18 21.29
C LYS A 1130 4.07 -67.79 19.90
N GLY A 1131 5.14 -68.59 19.76
CA GLY A 1131 5.52 -69.25 18.49
C GLY A 1131 6.53 -68.46 17.66
N PRO A 1132 6.97 -68.98 16.50
CA PRO A 1132 8.00 -68.34 15.66
C PRO A 1132 7.49 -67.05 15.01
N LEU A 1133 8.41 -66.25 14.46
CA LEU A 1133 8.07 -65.12 13.62
C LEU A 1133 7.25 -65.53 12.39
N THR A 1134 6.31 -64.68 12.00
CA THR A 1134 5.36 -64.89 10.91
C THR A 1134 5.21 -63.63 10.05
N SER A 1135 4.75 -63.82 8.81
CA SER A 1135 4.39 -62.77 7.86
C SER A 1135 2.98 -63.01 7.31
N MET A 1136 2.32 -61.93 6.86
CA MET A 1136 0.99 -61.95 6.28
C MET A 1136 0.98 -61.05 5.04
N CYS A 1137 0.67 -61.60 3.87
CA CYS A 1137 0.75 -60.87 2.62
C CYS A 1137 -0.49 -61.13 1.75
N SER A 1138 -1.18 -60.07 1.31
CA SER A 1138 -2.39 -60.14 0.50
C SER A 1138 -2.38 -59.09 -0.61
N ASN A 1139 -2.73 -59.52 -1.82
CA ASN A 1139 -2.71 -58.72 -3.05
C ASN A 1139 -1.40 -57.93 -3.30
N VAL A 1140 -0.26 -58.56 -2.97
CA VAL A 1140 1.10 -58.05 -3.15
C VAL A 1140 2.05 -59.21 -3.45
N LYS A 1141 3.05 -58.97 -4.30
CA LYS A 1141 4.11 -59.95 -4.63
C LYS A 1141 5.47 -59.27 -4.43
N PRO A 1142 6.02 -59.27 -3.21
CA PRO A 1142 7.27 -58.58 -2.97
C PRO A 1142 8.47 -59.35 -3.50
N THR A 1143 9.49 -58.64 -3.99
CA THR A 1143 10.82 -59.20 -4.26
C THR A 1143 11.54 -59.40 -2.94
N ILE A 1144 12.05 -60.60 -2.66
CA ILE A 1144 12.65 -60.96 -1.36
C ILE A 1144 14.09 -61.44 -1.53
N THR A 1145 15.06 -60.78 -0.87
CA THR A 1145 16.50 -61.13 -0.92
C THR A 1145 17.15 -60.98 0.46
N GLY A 1146 17.97 -61.93 0.92
CA GLY A 1146 18.73 -61.77 2.19
C GLY A 1146 17.88 -61.73 3.48
N VAL A 1147 16.61 -62.12 3.43
CA VAL A 1147 15.65 -62.06 4.56
C VAL A 1147 15.64 -63.38 5.36
N THR A 1148 15.54 -63.31 6.69
CA THR A 1148 15.41 -64.50 7.57
C THR A 1148 14.18 -65.33 7.15
N LYS A 1149 14.36 -66.64 6.93
CA LYS A 1149 13.42 -67.52 6.20
C LYS A 1149 11.96 -67.50 6.68
N ALA A 1150 11.72 -67.18 7.96
CA ALA A 1150 10.39 -67.09 8.59
C ALA A 1150 9.60 -65.80 8.22
N LEU A 1151 10.25 -64.81 7.60
CA LEU A 1151 9.67 -63.51 7.26
C LEU A 1151 9.32 -63.38 5.76
N GLY A 1152 9.62 -64.39 4.95
CA GLY A 1152 9.29 -64.40 3.53
C GLY A 1152 7.77 -64.51 3.31
N CYS A 1153 7.19 -63.66 2.47
CA CYS A 1153 5.84 -63.83 1.93
C CYS A 1153 5.80 -65.07 1.01
N ALA A 1154 5.82 -66.27 1.59
CA ALA A 1154 5.77 -67.51 0.82
C ALA A 1154 4.35 -67.68 0.25
N THR A 1155 4.22 -67.44 -1.06
CA THR A 1155 3.07 -67.76 -1.93
C THR A 1155 1.70 -67.26 -1.44
N SER A 1156 1.17 -66.26 -2.15
CA SER A 1156 -0.19 -65.72 -2.03
C SER A 1156 -1.26 -66.80 -1.78
N SER A 1157 -1.71 -66.97 -0.54
CA SER A 1157 -3.04 -67.55 -0.31
C SER A 1157 -4.06 -66.47 -0.64
N LEU A 1158 -4.71 -66.59 -1.80
CA LEU A 1158 -5.91 -65.84 -2.21
C LEU A 1158 -7.14 -66.17 -1.33
N ALA A 1159 -6.95 -66.50 -0.05
CA ALA A 1159 -8.05 -66.79 0.86
C ALA A 1159 -8.65 -65.46 1.35
N PRO A 1160 -9.96 -65.23 1.16
CA PRO A 1160 -10.62 -64.03 1.65
C PRO A 1160 -10.57 -64.04 3.19
N LEU A 1161 -9.99 -63.00 3.79
CA LEU A 1161 -10.13 -62.80 5.23
C LEU A 1161 -11.58 -62.42 5.54
N PRO A 1162 -12.20 -63.03 6.57
CA PRO A 1162 -13.56 -62.68 6.95
C PRO A 1162 -13.57 -61.26 7.52
N LEU A 1163 -14.44 -60.42 6.95
CA LEU A 1163 -14.82 -59.14 7.53
C LEU A 1163 -15.53 -59.43 8.86
N SER A 1164 -14.88 -59.11 9.98
CA SER A 1164 -15.52 -59.06 11.30
C SER A 1164 -15.54 -57.64 11.83
#